data_AF-A0A838IGS4-F1
#
_entry.id   AF-A0A838IGS4-F1
#
_cell.length_a   1.000
_cell.length_b   1.000
_cell.length_c   1.000
_cell.angle_alpha   90.00
_cell.angle_beta   90.00
_cell.angle_gamma   90.00
#
_symmetry.space_group_name_H-M   'P 1'
#
loop_
_entity.id
_entity.type
_entity.pdbx_description
1 polymer ?
#
loop_
_entity_poly.entity_id
_entity_poly.type
_entity_poly.pdbx_seq_one_letter_code
_entity_poly.pdbx_strand_id
1 'polypeptide(L)'
;MSLASILALSGCIFGSDLDEPRPPSNNNTNNSNNTNNSNNNNTNNTDPNMMAVYTLKPPVLTNDPIARFEFHCLPEGCTLECKRYEVSDLFVPCTSPQEFEVGEGSQKFSIKTVLGDARGPDNWYIWEVDLSAPTVMIEEMPDLRSSDPAPFFSFTCSGDNAPCTFACRLQKTGSAGAEAPCNQGSIAYSGLDDGDYTFHVTAIDSTGRRSAPAQHDFEVDTVGPEVSVTMEAGRADYHRTQTFNFDCGEQCKFLCAVSQNDDTPTLGVCNPVETFTVLRASETTLLRHYVNVQAFDNLENSGPITKHLWHVEHPSIDQLAAGGESTCAVMKDETLWCWGSNESGQLGNGTKDSSATMVAVAPAHRWKSVSVGDSHACAIRKDDSLWCWGRNHRGQLGTLTADFPDETEPIEVTPGAQRGWSSVSAGKDHSCAILTNGELWCWGSNDLGQVGTLNRVVHQPTQIGESDKWTEISAGANHSCGINVTSGAKALFCWGSNNDGQLGVIDAAAESPLLRISGEWHSVAAGENHTCAIEISNSHTNESAYCWGSNANRQLGTLSPSASPVPALVSGSYKWVAIFTGRNHTCGIRGDTKLYCWGYNNRRQAADNATANVSDPALINGQNWKHVGAGWFHTCGVRENGLGFCWGEQDKGRLGNNKAESEAVGAPVRLLGP
;
A
#
# COMPACT_ATOMS: atom_id res chain seq x y z
N MET A 1 -42.36 4.27 3.63
CA MET A 1 -43.83 4.43 3.50
C MET A 1 -44.34 3.36 2.55
N SER A 2 -45.26 2.51 3.04
CA SER A 2 -46.02 1.40 2.39
C SER A 2 -45.21 0.27 1.73
N LEU A 3 -44.96 -0.92 2.30
CA LEU A 3 -45.77 -2.03 2.89
C LEU A 3 -46.42 -3.02 1.90
N ALA A 4 -45.87 -4.24 1.87
CA ALA A 4 -46.53 -5.55 2.08
C ALA A 4 -45.41 -6.63 2.23
N SER A 5 -45.03 -7.03 3.45
CA SER A 5 -45.51 -8.22 4.20
C SER A 5 -45.12 -9.54 3.51
N ILE A 6 -44.25 -10.39 4.08
CA ILE A 6 -44.56 -11.32 5.18
C ILE A 6 -43.25 -11.73 5.94
N LEU A 7 -43.31 -11.66 7.28
CA LEU A 7 -42.40 -12.21 8.29
C LEU A 7 -42.62 -13.74 8.44
N ALA A 8 -41.57 -14.57 8.44
CA ALA A 8 -40.71 -14.99 9.56
C ALA A 8 -41.27 -16.10 10.49
N LEU A 9 -40.57 -17.24 10.42
CA LEU A 9 -40.06 -18.10 11.52
C LEU A 9 -41.00 -18.68 12.60
N SER A 10 -41.07 -20.01 12.60
CA SER A 10 -41.01 -20.91 13.75
C SER A 10 -40.75 -22.32 13.18
N GLY A 11 -39.76 -23.14 13.57
CA GLY A 11 -39.16 -23.30 14.90
C GLY A 11 -39.37 -24.75 15.39
N CYS A 12 -38.75 -25.73 14.72
CA CYS A 12 -37.91 -26.79 15.29
C CYS A 12 -38.33 -27.65 16.53
N ILE A 13 -38.36 -28.98 16.28
CA ILE A 13 -37.77 -30.15 17.00
C ILE A 13 -38.70 -31.11 17.81
N PHE A 14 -38.33 -32.41 17.67
CA PHE A 14 -38.64 -33.65 18.40
C PHE A 14 -40.00 -34.30 18.08
N GLY A 15 -40.13 -35.61 17.89
CA GLY A 15 -39.23 -36.76 17.91
C GLY A 15 -40.05 -37.98 17.47
N SER A 16 -39.40 -38.91 16.75
CA SER A 16 -39.31 -40.34 17.07
C SER A 16 -40.58 -41.19 16.89
N ASP A 17 -40.35 -42.30 16.19
CA ASP A 17 -41.13 -43.54 16.16
C ASP A 17 -42.40 -43.56 15.31
N LEU A 18 -42.22 -43.97 14.05
CA LEU A 18 -43.17 -44.87 13.41
C LEU A 18 -42.43 -46.15 13.03
N ASP A 19 -42.74 -47.17 13.85
CA ASP A 19 -42.33 -48.56 13.77
C ASP A 19 -42.48 -49.16 12.36
N GLU A 20 -41.45 -49.90 11.99
CA GLU A 20 -41.51 -50.98 11.01
C GLU A 20 -42.63 -51.97 11.34
N PRO A 21 -43.49 -52.37 10.38
CA PRO A 21 -44.26 -53.58 10.54
C PRO A 21 -43.38 -54.80 10.27
N ARG A 22 -43.26 -55.64 11.31
CA ARG A 22 -42.69 -57.00 11.28
C ARG A 22 -43.31 -57.90 10.20
N PRO A 23 -42.57 -58.94 9.76
CA PRO A 23 -43.01 -59.88 8.73
C PRO A 23 -44.00 -60.92 9.27
N PRO A 24 -44.85 -61.49 8.42
CA PRO A 24 -45.35 -62.84 8.64
C PRO A 24 -45.11 -63.76 7.43
N SER A 25 -44.39 -64.84 7.73
CA SER A 25 -44.66 -66.25 7.39
C SER A 25 -45.43 -66.60 6.10
N ASN A 26 -44.76 -67.45 5.31
CA ASN A 26 -45.26 -68.68 4.66
C ASN A 26 -46.75 -69.02 4.83
N ASN A 27 -47.39 -69.36 3.71
CA ASN A 27 -48.13 -70.62 3.63
C ASN A 27 -48.20 -71.19 2.22
N ASN A 28 -47.73 -72.43 2.12
CA ASN A 28 -47.99 -73.41 1.08
C ASN A 28 -49.47 -73.50 0.71
N THR A 29 -49.78 -73.82 -0.54
CA THR A 29 -50.66 -74.97 -0.85
C THR A 29 -50.47 -75.44 -2.29
N ASN A 30 -49.98 -76.66 -2.42
CA ASN A 30 -50.47 -77.75 -3.28
C ASN A 30 -51.24 -77.37 -4.55
N ASN A 31 -50.69 -77.78 -5.70
CA ASN A 31 -51.53 -78.47 -6.67
C ASN A 31 -50.82 -79.72 -7.18
N SER A 32 -51.14 -80.83 -6.52
CA SER A 32 -51.19 -82.16 -7.11
C SER A 32 -52.21 -82.15 -8.25
N ASN A 33 -51.83 -82.57 -9.45
CA ASN A 33 -52.62 -83.53 -10.23
C ASN A 33 -51.85 -84.01 -11.46
N ASN A 34 -51.24 -85.16 -11.26
CA ASN A 34 -50.99 -86.15 -12.28
C ASN A 34 -52.33 -86.85 -12.59
N THR A 35 -52.79 -86.83 -13.85
CA THR A 35 -53.62 -87.90 -14.39
C THR A 35 -53.38 -88.10 -15.89
N ASN A 36 -52.94 -89.31 -16.19
CA ASN A 36 -53.27 -90.15 -17.35
C ASN A 36 -52.63 -89.83 -18.71
N ASN A 37 -51.67 -90.68 -19.13
CA ASN A 37 -51.88 -91.91 -19.94
C ASN A 37 -51.97 -91.54 -21.43
N SER A 38 -50.99 -91.86 -22.28
CA SER A 38 -50.81 -93.24 -22.74
C SER A 38 -49.64 -93.39 -23.72
N ASN A 39 -49.08 -94.60 -23.69
CA ASN A 39 -48.38 -95.30 -24.77
C ASN A 39 -46.99 -94.81 -25.18
N ASN A 40 -45.97 -95.45 -24.59
CA ASN A 40 -44.93 -96.01 -25.44
C ASN A 40 -44.43 -97.35 -24.86
N ASN A 41 -44.77 -98.44 -25.55
CA ASN A 41 -44.12 -99.73 -25.35
C ASN A 41 -42.70 -99.61 -25.91
N ASN A 42 -41.70 -99.54 -25.04
CA ASN A 42 -40.46 -100.23 -25.34
C ASN A 42 -39.70 -100.61 -24.07
N THR A 43 -39.33 -101.88 -24.04
CA THR A 43 -38.69 -102.63 -22.97
C THR A 43 -37.33 -102.05 -22.59
N ASN A 44 -37.15 -101.63 -21.33
CA ASN A 44 -35.89 -101.74 -20.61
C ASN A 44 -36.18 -101.88 -19.11
N ASN A 45 -35.79 -103.04 -18.59
CA ASN A 45 -35.97 -103.48 -17.21
C ASN A 45 -35.24 -102.51 -16.25
N THR A 46 -35.97 -101.60 -15.61
CA THR A 46 -35.46 -100.72 -14.55
C THR A 46 -36.13 -101.14 -13.24
N ASP A 47 -35.34 -101.67 -12.31
CA ASP A 47 -35.80 -101.92 -10.94
C ASP A 47 -36.02 -100.56 -10.24
N PRO A 48 -37.23 -100.26 -9.71
CA PRO A 48 -37.53 -98.97 -9.07
C PRO A 48 -36.71 -98.66 -7.81
N ASN A 49 -35.86 -99.58 -7.33
CA ASN A 49 -35.02 -99.38 -6.14
C ASN A 49 -33.56 -98.97 -6.42
N MET A 50 -33.17 -98.72 -7.67
CA MET A 50 -31.81 -98.28 -8.02
C MET A 50 -31.69 -96.76 -8.18
N MET A 51 -30.86 -96.09 -7.37
CA MET A 51 -30.61 -94.64 -7.48
C MET A 51 -29.15 -94.24 -7.22
N ALA A 52 -28.63 -93.33 -8.04
CA ALA A 52 -27.37 -92.63 -7.80
C ALA A 52 -27.67 -91.24 -7.20
N VAL A 53 -27.04 -90.90 -6.08
CA VAL A 53 -27.35 -89.69 -5.30
C VAL A 53 -26.09 -88.87 -5.07
N TYR A 54 -26.14 -87.58 -5.42
CA TYR A 54 -25.09 -86.61 -5.09
C TYR A 54 -25.16 -86.18 -3.63
N THR A 55 -24.00 -86.20 -2.95
CA THR A 55 -23.81 -85.69 -1.58
C THR A 55 -23.02 -84.38 -1.56
N LEU A 56 -22.20 -84.11 -2.58
CA LEU A 56 -21.55 -82.82 -2.81
C LEU A 56 -21.60 -82.47 -4.30
N LYS A 57 -21.86 -81.19 -4.59
CA LYS A 57 -21.87 -80.62 -5.94
C LYS A 57 -21.20 -79.23 -5.90
N PRO A 58 -20.64 -78.75 -7.02
CA PRO A 58 -20.27 -77.35 -7.16
C PRO A 58 -21.47 -76.42 -6.90
N PRO A 59 -21.24 -75.15 -6.51
CA PRO A 59 -22.28 -74.12 -6.54
C PRO A 59 -22.85 -73.95 -7.95
N VAL A 60 -24.08 -73.45 -8.06
CA VAL A 60 -24.77 -73.24 -9.35
C VAL A 60 -24.01 -72.26 -10.27
N LEU A 61 -23.30 -71.30 -9.68
CA LEU A 61 -22.37 -70.39 -10.35
C LEU A 61 -21.07 -70.36 -9.54
N THR A 62 -19.93 -70.57 -10.18
CA THR A 62 -18.61 -70.61 -9.52
C THR A 62 -17.52 -70.03 -10.40
N ASN A 63 -16.44 -69.55 -9.78
CA ASN A 63 -15.19 -69.23 -10.45
C ASN A 63 -14.07 -70.23 -10.14
N ASP A 64 -14.42 -71.35 -9.47
CA ASP A 64 -13.49 -72.44 -9.22
C ASP A 64 -13.31 -73.24 -10.51
N PRO A 65 -12.10 -73.31 -11.09
CA PRO A 65 -11.85 -74.11 -12.28
C PRO A 65 -11.90 -75.62 -12.00
N ILE A 66 -12.09 -76.05 -10.75
CA ILE A 66 -12.14 -77.45 -10.34
C ILE A 66 -13.55 -77.80 -9.87
N ALA A 67 -14.17 -78.75 -10.57
CA ALA A 67 -15.45 -79.30 -10.18
C ALA A 67 -15.27 -80.55 -9.32
N ARG A 68 -15.78 -80.51 -8.08
CA ARG A 68 -15.74 -81.63 -7.13
C ARG A 68 -17.13 -82.19 -6.87
N PHE A 69 -17.28 -83.50 -7.08
CA PHE A 69 -18.51 -84.26 -6.83
C PHE A 69 -18.28 -85.40 -5.87
N GLU A 70 -19.17 -85.53 -4.89
CA GLU A 70 -19.30 -86.74 -4.07
C GLU A 70 -20.70 -87.32 -4.29
N PHE A 71 -20.77 -88.64 -4.38
CA PHE A 71 -22.01 -89.35 -4.64
C PHE A 71 -21.93 -90.81 -4.19
N HIS A 72 -23.08 -91.44 -3.98
CA HIS A 72 -23.18 -92.86 -3.67
C HIS A 72 -24.32 -93.50 -4.45
N CYS A 73 -24.38 -94.83 -4.38
CA CYS A 73 -25.32 -95.65 -5.14
C CYS A 73 -26.19 -96.48 -4.17
N LEU A 74 -27.41 -96.80 -4.57
CA LEU A 74 -28.33 -97.68 -3.84
C LEU A 74 -28.95 -98.71 -4.80
N PRO A 75 -29.21 -99.97 -4.37
CA PRO A 75 -28.93 -100.57 -3.05
C PRO A 75 -27.45 -101.02 -2.88
N GLU A 76 -27.02 -101.36 -1.66
CA GLU A 76 -25.64 -101.79 -1.40
C GLU A 76 -25.16 -102.91 -2.34
N GLY A 77 -23.93 -102.76 -2.86
CA GLY A 77 -23.34 -103.68 -3.85
C GLY A 77 -23.45 -103.22 -5.31
N CYS A 78 -24.08 -102.07 -5.58
CA CYS A 78 -24.05 -101.44 -6.91
C CYS A 78 -22.68 -100.83 -7.25
N THR A 79 -22.45 -100.66 -8.55
CA THR A 79 -21.37 -99.82 -9.09
C THR A 79 -21.97 -98.56 -9.71
N LEU A 80 -21.11 -97.58 -10.01
CA LEU A 80 -21.50 -96.29 -10.58
C LEU A 80 -20.86 -96.11 -11.95
N GLU A 81 -21.63 -95.55 -12.87
CA GLU A 81 -21.12 -94.98 -14.10
C GLU A 81 -21.35 -93.47 -14.11
N CYS A 82 -20.34 -92.73 -14.57
CA CYS A 82 -20.37 -91.29 -14.67
C CYS A 82 -20.26 -90.87 -16.14
N LYS A 83 -20.84 -89.73 -16.46
CA LYS A 83 -20.71 -89.10 -17.76
C LYS A 83 -20.33 -87.64 -17.59
N ARG A 84 -19.19 -87.27 -18.20
CA ARG A 84 -18.67 -85.91 -18.32
C ARG A 84 -18.89 -85.43 -19.74
N TYR A 85 -19.86 -84.54 -19.92
CA TYR A 85 -20.34 -84.16 -21.25
C TYR A 85 -19.27 -83.45 -22.11
N GLU A 86 -18.30 -82.79 -21.49
CA GLU A 86 -17.18 -82.17 -22.22
C GLU A 86 -16.12 -83.17 -22.71
N VAL A 87 -16.03 -84.36 -22.11
CA VAL A 87 -14.98 -85.34 -22.41
C VAL A 87 -15.50 -86.45 -23.31
N SER A 88 -16.69 -86.96 -23.03
CA SER A 88 -17.29 -88.05 -23.79
C SER A 88 -18.79 -88.13 -23.58
N ASP A 89 -19.51 -88.50 -24.65
CA ASP A 89 -20.95 -88.76 -24.56
C ASP A 89 -21.31 -90.12 -23.95
N LEU A 90 -20.31 -90.88 -23.50
CA LEU A 90 -20.49 -92.22 -22.95
C LEU A 90 -20.45 -92.21 -21.43
N PHE A 91 -21.28 -93.07 -20.84
CA PHE A 91 -21.15 -93.44 -19.43
C PHE A 91 -19.97 -94.39 -19.27
N VAL A 92 -19.07 -94.07 -18.35
CA VAL A 92 -17.90 -94.90 -18.01
C VAL A 92 -17.91 -95.23 -16.51
N PRO A 93 -17.41 -96.41 -16.09
CA PRO A 93 -17.32 -96.76 -14.67
C PRO A 93 -16.54 -95.70 -13.88
N CYS A 94 -17.04 -95.31 -12.71
CA CYS A 94 -16.43 -94.29 -11.88
C CYS A 94 -16.59 -94.58 -10.38
N THR A 95 -15.80 -93.90 -9.55
CA THR A 95 -15.85 -93.96 -8.09
C THR A 95 -16.06 -92.56 -7.51
N SER A 96 -16.61 -92.47 -6.30
CA SER A 96 -16.69 -91.21 -5.55
C SER A 96 -15.49 -91.07 -4.61
N PRO A 97 -14.88 -89.88 -4.47
CA PRO A 97 -15.19 -88.62 -5.15
C PRO A 97 -14.70 -88.57 -6.62
N GLN A 98 -15.29 -87.67 -7.41
CA GLN A 98 -14.76 -87.24 -8.71
C GLN A 98 -14.34 -85.77 -8.63
N GLU A 99 -13.17 -85.48 -9.20
CA GLU A 99 -12.61 -84.14 -9.25
C GLU A 99 -11.94 -83.93 -10.61
N PHE A 100 -12.24 -82.81 -11.26
CA PHE A 100 -11.70 -82.51 -12.57
C PHE A 100 -11.79 -81.02 -12.90
N GLU A 101 -10.90 -80.57 -13.78
CA GLU A 101 -10.94 -79.22 -14.33
C GLU A 101 -12.14 -79.05 -15.28
N VAL A 102 -12.70 -77.85 -15.27
CA VAL A 102 -13.80 -77.41 -16.13
C VAL A 102 -13.50 -76.05 -16.75
N GLY A 103 -13.98 -75.84 -17.98
CA GLY A 103 -13.83 -74.59 -18.71
C GLY A 103 -14.93 -73.57 -18.40
N GLU A 104 -14.77 -72.37 -18.96
CA GLU A 104 -15.78 -71.31 -18.96
C GLU A 104 -17.12 -71.79 -19.54
N GLY A 105 -18.21 -71.36 -18.91
CA GLY A 105 -19.59 -71.59 -19.37
C GLY A 105 -20.28 -72.78 -18.72
N SER A 106 -21.33 -73.26 -19.41
CA SER A 106 -22.28 -74.22 -18.86
C SER A 106 -21.71 -75.63 -18.82
N GLN A 107 -21.59 -76.17 -17.61
CA GLN A 107 -21.03 -77.47 -17.33
C GLN A 107 -22.13 -78.47 -17.01
N LYS A 108 -21.94 -79.74 -17.41
CA LYS A 108 -22.89 -80.83 -17.10
C LYS A 108 -22.18 -82.11 -16.67
N PHE A 109 -22.66 -82.69 -15.57
CA PHE A 109 -22.18 -83.97 -15.04
C PHE A 109 -23.35 -84.89 -14.71
N SER A 110 -23.23 -86.17 -15.04
CA SER A 110 -24.26 -87.20 -14.84
C SER A 110 -23.71 -88.42 -14.11
N ILE A 111 -24.52 -89.02 -13.25
CA ILE A 111 -24.25 -90.29 -12.57
C ILE A 111 -25.42 -91.28 -12.75
N LYS A 112 -25.10 -92.57 -12.86
CA LYS A 112 -26.05 -93.69 -12.93
C LYS A 112 -25.58 -94.86 -12.09
N THR A 113 -26.53 -95.57 -11.48
CA THR A 113 -26.31 -96.87 -10.83
C THR A 113 -26.25 -98.01 -11.83
N VAL A 114 -25.40 -98.99 -11.56
CA VAL A 114 -25.33 -100.27 -12.27
C VAL A 114 -25.38 -101.43 -11.27
N LEU A 115 -26.26 -102.41 -11.48
CA LEU A 115 -26.37 -103.62 -10.66
C LEU A 115 -26.57 -104.83 -11.59
N GLY A 116 -25.52 -105.63 -11.79
CA GLY A 116 -25.50 -106.65 -12.85
C GLY A 116 -25.62 -106.00 -14.23
N ASP A 117 -26.58 -106.46 -15.05
CA ASP A 117 -26.87 -105.89 -16.38
C ASP A 117 -27.88 -104.73 -16.34
N ALA A 118 -28.45 -104.41 -15.17
CA ALA A 118 -29.46 -103.37 -15.03
C ALA A 118 -28.82 -102.01 -14.74
N ARG A 119 -29.29 -100.96 -15.43
CA ARG A 119 -28.85 -99.56 -15.23
C ARG A 119 -30.01 -98.71 -14.69
N GLY A 120 -29.73 -97.87 -13.69
CA GLY A 120 -30.70 -96.93 -13.12
C GLY A 120 -30.88 -95.64 -13.94
N PRO A 121 -31.78 -94.74 -13.50
CA PRO A 121 -32.08 -93.49 -14.18
C PRO A 121 -30.90 -92.51 -14.17
N ASP A 122 -30.87 -91.61 -15.16
CA ASP A 122 -29.89 -90.53 -15.26
C ASP A 122 -30.13 -89.47 -14.20
N ASN A 123 -29.17 -89.27 -13.30
CA ASN A 123 -29.17 -88.14 -12.37
C ASN A 123 -28.08 -87.17 -12.79
N TRP A 124 -28.47 -85.96 -13.19
CA TRP A 124 -27.58 -84.98 -13.79
C TRP A 124 -27.61 -83.64 -13.06
N TYR A 125 -26.51 -82.89 -13.14
CA TYR A 125 -26.36 -81.56 -12.57
C TYR A 125 -25.73 -80.63 -13.60
N ILE A 126 -26.26 -79.41 -13.71
CA ILE A 126 -25.73 -78.32 -14.54
C ILE A 126 -25.33 -77.17 -13.62
N TRP A 127 -24.17 -76.57 -13.87
CA TRP A 127 -23.68 -75.36 -13.22
C TRP A 127 -22.94 -74.49 -14.23
N GLU A 128 -22.77 -73.21 -13.93
CA GLU A 128 -22.01 -72.26 -14.75
C GLU A 128 -20.66 -72.00 -14.10
N VAL A 129 -19.60 -71.99 -14.91
CA VAL A 129 -18.25 -71.60 -14.48
C VAL A 129 -17.92 -70.29 -15.16
N ASP A 130 -17.74 -69.25 -14.36
CA ASP A 130 -17.29 -67.95 -14.83
C ASP A 130 -15.78 -67.87 -14.57
N LEU A 131 -14.93 -67.84 -15.59
CA LEU A 131 -13.47 -67.69 -15.53
C LEU A 131 -12.98 -66.28 -15.95
N SER A 132 -13.87 -65.44 -16.50
CA SER A 132 -13.59 -64.11 -17.02
C SER A 132 -13.76 -62.98 -15.98
N ALA A 133 -12.70 -62.20 -15.73
CA ALA A 133 -12.80 -61.05 -14.83
C ALA A 133 -13.60 -59.90 -15.47
N PRO A 134 -14.37 -59.12 -14.67
CA PRO A 134 -15.02 -57.92 -15.19
C PRO A 134 -13.98 -56.86 -15.58
N THR A 135 -14.41 -55.89 -16.38
CA THR A 135 -13.64 -54.66 -16.64
C THR A 135 -14.29 -53.48 -15.94
N VAL A 136 -13.50 -52.45 -15.60
CA VAL A 136 -13.97 -51.23 -14.94
C VAL A 136 -13.46 -50.00 -15.70
N MET A 137 -14.31 -48.99 -15.82
CA MET A 137 -13.98 -47.69 -16.43
C MET A 137 -14.45 -46.55 -15.53
N ILE A 138 -13.63 -45.50 -15.41
CA ILE A 138 -14.01 -44.24 -14.79
C ILE A 138 -14.61 -43.36 -15.88
N GLU A 139 -15.85 -42.90 -15.68
CA GLU A 139 -16.63 -42.11 -16.65
C GLU A 139 -16.53 -40.61 -16.35
N GLU A 140 -16.60 -40.25 -15.07
CA GLU A 140 -16.49 -38.88 -14.59
C GLU A 140 -15.45 -38.81 -13.50
N MET A 141 -14.60 -37.79 -13.55
CA MET A 141 -13.44 -37.61 -12.67
C MET A 141 -13.07 -36.12 -12.63
N PRO A 142 -12.44 -35.64 -11.55
CA PRO A 142 -11.95 -34.26 -11.49
C PRO A 142 -10.87 -34.01 -12.54
N ASP A 143 -10.69 -32.74 -12.91
CA ASP A 143 -9.55 -32.30 -13.71
C ASP A 143 -8.23 -32.64 -13.01
N LEU A 144 -7.13 -32.70 -13.77
CA LEU A 144 -5.81 -33.04 -13.25
C LEU A 144 -5.34 -32.10 -12.12
N ARG A 145 -5.82 -30.85 -12.10
CA ARG A 145 -5.67 -29.90 -10.99
C ARG A 145 -7.03 -29.26 -10.74
N SER A 146 -7.47 -29.20 -9.49
CA SER A 146 -8.79 -28.70 -9.13
C SER A 146 -8.76 -27.89 -7.84
N SER A 147 -9.58 -26.83 -7.78
CA SER A 147 -9.86 -26.07 -6.55
C SER A 147 -11.04 -26.60 -5.75
N ASP A 148 -11.67 -27.69 -6.20
CA ASP A 148 -12.78 -28.32 -5.48
C ASP A 148 -12.27 -29.39 -4.50
N PRO A 149 -12.41 -29.19 -3.17
CA PRO A 149 -12.02 -30.18 -2.16
C PRO A 149 -13.01 -31.36 -2.05
N ALA A 150 -14.06 -31.39 -2.89
CA ALA A 150 -15.09 -32.41 -2.90
C ALA A 150 -15.20 -33.13 -4.26
N PRO A 151 -14.15 -33.84 -4.72
CA PRO A 151 -14.17 -34.47 -6.03
C PRO A 151 -15.22 -35.57 -6.12
N PHE A 152 -15.82 -35.67 -7.30
CA PHE A 152 -16.81 -36.68 -7.66
C PHE A 152 -16.23 -37.64 -8.70
N PHE A 153 -16.54 -38.93 -8.54
CA PHE A 153 -16.19 -39.97 -9.48
C PHE A 153 -17.43 -40.79 -9.84
N SER A 154 -17.59 -41.11 -11.12
CA SER A 154 -18.53 -42.15 -11.56
C SER A 154 -17.81 -43.20 -12.38
N PHE A 155 -18.28 -44.45 -12.30
CA PHE A 155 -17.63 -45.59 -12.92
C PHE A 155 -18.62 -46.69 -13.28
N THR A 156 -18.30 -47.40 -14.35
CA THR A 156 -19.11 -48.50 -14.89
C THR A 156 -18.29 -49.78 -14.91
N CYS A 157 -18.98 -50.92 -14.96
CA CYS A 157 -18.35 -52.21 -15.22
C CYS A 157 -18.97 -52.87 -16.45
N SER A 158 -18.21 -53.74 -17.13
CA SER A 158 -18.74 -54.61 -18.18
C SER A 158 -18.20 -56.04 -18.07
N GLY A 159 -19.04 -57.04 -18.39
CA GLY A 159 -18.78 -58.48 -18.28
C GLY A 159 -20.03 -59.34 -18.54
N ASP A 160 -19.86 -60.66 -18.68
CA ASP A 160 -20.87 -61.60 -19.21
C ASP A 160 -22.01 -61.97 -18.23
N ASN A 161 -21.90 -61.62 -16.93
CA ASN A 161 -22.92 -61.88 -15.90
C ASN A 161 -23.21 -60.61 -15.05
N ALA A 162 -24.50 -60.33 -14.82
CA ALA A 162 -25.05 -59.10 -14.21
C ALA A 162 -24.62 -58.81 -12.74
N PRO A 163 -25.09 -57.69 -12.16
CA PRO A 163 -24.33 -56.45 -11.89
C PRO A 163 -23.08 -56.63 -11.00
N CYS A 164 -22.02 -55.88 -11.29
CA CYS A 164 -20.82 -55.84 -10.45
C CYS A 164 -21.00 -54.95 -9.21
N THR A 165 -20.23 -55.24 -8.18
CA THR A 165 -19.96 -54.34 -7.05
C THR A 165 -18.59 -53.67 -7.23
N PHE A 166 -18.27 -52.66 -6.43
CA PHE A 166 -17.04 -51.89 -6.60
C PHE A 166 -16.29 -51.72 -5.28
N ALA A 167 -14.97 -51.77 -5.36
CA ALA A 167 -14.06 -51.41 -4.28
C ALA A 167 -13.25 -50.17 -4.68
N CYS A 168 -13.33 -49.12 -3.87
CA CYS A 168 -12.70 -47.84 -4.13
C CYS A 168 -11.62 -47.56 -3.10
N ARG A 169 -10.56 -46.87 -3.52
CA ARG A 169 -9.49 -46.39 -2.65
C ARG A 169 -9.01 -45.04 -3.13
N LEU A 170 -9.09 -44.03 -2.26
CA LEU A 170 -8.43 -42.75 -2.45
C LEU A 170 -7.13 -42.74 -1.65
N GLN A 171 -6.03 -42.38 -2.31
CA GLN A 171 -4.70 -42.37 -1.72
C GLN A 171 -4.07 -41.00 -1.88
N LYS A 172 -3.79 -40.31 -0.77
CA LYS A 172 -2.91 -39.13 -0.77
C LYS A 172 -1.46 -39.59 -0.89
N THR A 173 -0.63 -38.88 -1.66
CA THR A 173 0.80 -39.17 -1.77
C THR A 173 1.45 -39.32 -0.39
N GLY A 174 2.18 -40.41 -0.16
CA GLY A 174 2.79 -40.74 1.13
C GLY A 174 1.90 -41.46 2.15
N SER A 175 0.61 -41.69 1.83
CA SER A 175 -0.32 -42.51 2.63
C SER A 175 -0.65 -43.81 1.91
N ALA A 176 -1.03 -44.87 2.63
CA ALA A 176 -1.32 -46.18 2.03
C ALA A 176 -2.73 -46.28 1.39
N GLY A 177 -3.66 -45.38 1.75
CA GLY A 177 -5.07 -45.42 1.32
C GLY A 177 -5.81 -46.68 1.85
N ALA A 178 -7.04 -46.52 2.32
CA ALA A 178 -7.87 -47.66 2.71
C ALA A 178 -8.87 -48.00 1.59
N GLU A 179 -8.91 -49.26 1.19
CA GLU A 179 -9.95 -49.75 0.27
C GLU A 179 -11.28 -49.88 1.03
N ALA A 180 -12.37 -49.40 0.42
CA ALA A 180 -13.72 -49.47 0.96
C ALA A 180 -14.75 -49.82 -0.13
N PRO A 181 -15.87 -50.48 0.21
CA PRO A 181 -16.92 -50.78 -0.76
C PRO A 181 -17.63 -49.50 -1.23
N CYS A 182 -17.88 -49.39 -2.54
CA CYS A 182 -18.48 -48.21 -3.20
C CYS A 182 -19.50 -48.62 -4.28
N ASN A 183 -20.49 -49.42 -3.88
CA ASN A 183 -21.38 -50.16 -4.78
C ASN A 183 -22.38 -49.31 -5.58
N GLN A 184 -22.32 -47.98 -5.49
CA GLN A 184 -23.28 -47.05 -6.12
C GLN A 184 -22.91 -46.70 -7.57
N GLY A 185 -21.80 -47.22 -8.11
CA GLY A 185 -21.27 -46.80 -9.42
C GLY A 185 -20.77 -45.35 -9.43
N SER A 186 -20.70 -44.73 -8.26
CA SER A 186 -20.18 -43.38 -8.05
C SER A 186 -19.76 -43.20 -6.59
N ILE A 187 -18.87 -42.24 -6.34
CA ILE A 187 -18.45 -41.83 -5.01
C ILE A 187 -18.09 -40.34 -5.03
N ALA A 188 -18.48 -39.64 -3.96
CA ALA A 188 -18.07 -38.27 -3.72
C ALA A 188 -17.22 -38.22 -2.44
N TYR A 189 -16.17 -37.41 -2.47
CA TYR A 189 -15.40 -37.06 -1.28
C TYR A 189 -15.76 -35.65 -0.84
N SER A 190 -15.29 -35.25 0.35
CA SER A 190 -15.51 -33.91 0.86
C SER A 190 -14.40 -33.53 1.83
N GLY A 191 -13.95 -32.29 1.78
CA GLY A 191 -12.96 -31.76 2.71
C GLY A 191 -11.59 -32.39 2.55
N LEU A 192 -11.17 -32.67 1.31
CA LEU A 192 -9.79 -33.05 1.04
C LEU A 192 -8.88 -31.82 1.24
N ASP A 193 -7.81 -32.00 2.01
CA ASP A 193 -6.75 -30.99 2.12
C ASP A 193 -5.90 -30.97 0.85
N ASP A 194 -5.22 -29.85 0.57
CA ASP A 194 -4.35 -29.69 -0.61
C ASP A 194 -3.30 -30.81 -0.76
N GLY A 195 -3.01 -31.16 -2.00
CA GLY A 195 -1.95 -32.08 -2.40
C GLY A 195 -2.39 -33.09 -3.45
N ASP A 196 -1.48 -34.03 -3.72
CA ASP A 196 -1.65 -35.03 -4.77
C ASP A 196 -2.42 -36.26 -4.28
N TYR A 197 -3.39 -36.71 -5.08
CA TYR A 197 -4.22 -37.86 -4.83
C TYR A 197 -4.27 -38.81 -6.04
N THR A 198 -4.30 -40.11 -5.74
CA THR A 198 -4.62 -41.16 -6.71
C THR A 198 -5.89 -41.87 -6.28
N PHE A 199 -6.93 -41.80 -7.10
CA PHE A 199 -8.14 -42.61 -6.96
C PHE A 199 -7.97 -43.93 -7.69
N HIS A 200 -8.35 -45.03 -7.03
CA HIS A 200 -8.39 -46.37 -7.61
C HIS A 200 -9.80 -46.96 -7.46
N VAL A 201 -10.27 -47.66 -8.50
CA VAL A 201 -11.51 -48.44 -8.45
C VAL A 201 -11.32 -49.82 -9.08
N THR A 202 -11.87 -50.84 -8.44
CA THR A 202 -11.88 -52.23 -8.92
C THR A 202 -13.31 -52.73 -8.97
N ALA A 203 -13.74 -53.33 -10.08
CA ALA A 203 -15.03 -54.00 -10.19
C ALA A 203 -14.92 -55.45 -9.68
N ILE A 204 -15.98 -55.91 -9.02
CA ILE A 204 -16.10 -57.26 -8.45
C ILE A 204 -17.38 -57.90 -8.98
N ASP A 205 -17.27 -59.02 -9.70
CA ASP A 205 -18.43 -59.73 -10.22
C ASP A 205 -19.18 -60.53 -9.14
N SER A 206 -20.30 -61.15 -9.51
CA SER A 206 -21.13 -61.95 -8.60
C SER A 206 -20.45 -63.21 -8.05
N THR A 207 -19.35 -63.67 -8.66
CA THR A 207 -18.53 -64.78 -8.17
C THR A 207 -17.41 -64.34 -7.23
N GLY A 208 -17.23 -63.02 -7.07
CA GLY A 208 -16.18 -62.41 -6.23
C GLY A 208 -14.88 -62.15 -6.96
N ARG A 209 -14.84 -62.30 -8.29
CA ARG A 209 -13.63 -62.05 -9.09
C ARG A 209 -13.45 -60.56 -9.35
N ARG A 210 -12.18 -60.12 -9.40
CA ARG A 210 -11.81 -58.70 -9.45
C ARG A 210 -11.23 -58.30 -10.81
N SER A 211 -11.59 -57.11 -11.28
CA SER A 211 -10.98 -56.48 -12.45
C SER A 211 -9.52 -56.05 -12.17
N ALA A 212 -8.79 -55.68 -13.23
CA ALA A 212 -7.66 -54.78 -13.05
C ALA A 212 -8.17 -53.41 -12.52
N PRO A 213 -7.42 -52.73 -11.64
CA PRO A 213 -7.86 -51.44 -11.12
C PRO A 213 -7.78 -50.36 -12.21
N ALA A 214 -8.84 -49.56 -12.35
CA ALA A 214 -8.75 -48.26 -13.03
C ALA A 214 -8.27 -47.20 -12.02
N GLN A 215 -7.51 -46.22 -12.51
CA GLN A 215 -6.95 -45.17 -11.64
C GLN A 215 -7.00 -43.80 -12.31
N HIS A 216 -7.04 -42.75 -11.49
CA HIS A 216 -6.94 -41.36 -11.89
C HIS A 216 -6.12 -40.57 -10.87
N ASP A 217 -5.14 -39.81 -11.36
CA ASP A 217 -4.28 -38.94 -10.56
C ASP A 217 -4.75 -37.49 -10.69
N PHE A 218 -4.87 -36.78 -9.57
CA PHE A 218 -5.28 -35.38 -9.54
C PHE A 218 -4.67 -34.64 -8.33
N GLU A 219 -4.55 -33.33 -8.45
CA GLU A 219 -4.11 -32.42 -7.39
C GLU A 219 -5.29 -31.58 -6.90
N VAL A 220 -5.46 -31.50 -5.58
CA VAL A 220 -6.35 -30.54 -4.93
C VAL A 220 -5.50 -29.34 -4.52
N ASP A 221 -5.88 -28.16 -4.97
CA ASP A 221 -5.23 -26.90 -4.62
C ASP A 221 -6.30 -25.85 -4.34
N THR A 222 -6.53 -25.56 -3.05
CA THR A 222 -7.56 -24.62 -2.59
C THR A 222 -6.98 -23.28 -2.13
N VAL A 223 -5.66 -23.10 -2.21
CA VAL A 223 -4.96 -21.95 -1.63
C VAL A 223 -4.40 -21.06 -2.73
N GLY A 224 -4.84 -19.79 -2.74
CA GLY A 224 -4.29 -18.81 -3.68
C GLY A 224 -2.90 -18.29 -3.27
N PRO A 225 -2.16 -17.69 -4.22
CA PRO A 225 -0.76 -17.33 -4.02
C PRO A 225 -0.56 -16.05 -3.19
N GLU A 226 0.56 -15.97 -2.48
CA GLU A 226 0.96 -14.75 -1.77
C GLU A 226 1.65 -13.74 -2.71
N VAL A 227 1.31 -12.46 -2.58
CA VAL A 227 1.88 -11.40 -3.41
C VAL A 227 3.03 -10.70 -2.71
N SER A 228 4.16 -10.62 -3.39
CA SER A 228 5.25 -9.71 -3.09
C SER A 228 5.09 -8.40 -3.88
N VAL A 229 5.33 -7.27 -3.21
CA VAL A 229 5.19 -5.92 -3.78
C VAL A 229 6.53 -5.21 -3.69
N THR A 230 7.05 -4.75 -4.83
CA THR A 230 8.27 -3.95 -4.90
C THR A 230 8.03 -2.64 -5.66
N MET A 231 8.87 -1.65 -5.42
CA MET A 231 8.80 -0.34 -6.09
C MET A 231 9.93 -0.24 -7.11
N GLU A 232 9.62 0.29 -8.30
CA GLU A 232 10.69 0.69 -9.22
C GLU A 232 11.51 1.85 -8.60
N ALA A 233 12.83 1.80 -8.77
CA ALA A 233 13.73 2.86 -8.34
C ALA A 233 13.54 4.11 -9.20
N GLY A 234 12.53 4.91 -8.85
CA GLY A 234 12.34 6.25 -9.36
C GLY A 234 13.28 7.23 -8.67
N ARG A 235 13.67 8.29 -9.38
CA ARG A 235 14.31 9.46 -8.79
C ARG A 235 13.44 9.94 -7.63
N ALA A 236 14.05 10.32 -6.51
CA ALA A 236 13.35 10.85 -5.34
C ALA A 236 12.78 12.25 -5.64
N ASP A 237 11.84 12.35 -6.59
CA ASP A 237 11.21 13.59 -7.02
C ASP A 237 9.75 13.59 -6.55
N TYR A 238 9.52 13.61 -5.23
CA TYR A 238 8.22 14.00 -4.63
C TYR A 238 6.95 13.38 -5.26
N HIS A 239 7.01 12.13 -5.68
CA HIS A 239 6.01 11.68 -6.64
C HIS A 239 4.71 11.22 -5.98
N ARG A 240 3.65 11.99 -6.25
CA ARG A 240 2.24 11.56 -6.18
C ARG A 240 1.95 10.32 -7.04
N THR A 241 2.90 9.90 -7.87
CA THR A 241 2.78 8.82 -8.85
C THR A 241 3.90 7.82 -8.65
N GLN A 242 3.60 6.54 -8.48
CA GLN A 242 4.62 5.51 -8.27
C GLN A 242 4.25 4.23 -9.02
N THR A 243 5.25 3.62 -9.65
CA THR A 243 5.16 2.31 -10.28
C THR A 243 5.52 1.21 -9.28
N PHE A 244 4.65 0.20 -9.20
CA PHE A 244 4.84 -0.98 -8.37
C PHE A 244 4.90 -2.23 -9.26
N ASN A 245 5.76 -3.17 -8.87
CA ASN A 245 5.82 -4.51 -9.46
C ASN A 245 5.20 -5.50 -8.47
N PHE A 246 4.31 -6.34 -8.98
CA PHE A 246 3.65 -7.43 -8.26
C PHE A 246 4.17 -8.76 -8.77
N ASP A 247 4.61 -9.61 -7.84
CA ASP A 247 5.10 -10.96 -8.15
C ASP A 247 4.50 -11.94 -7.14
N CYS A 248 3.96 -13.04 -7.66
CA CYS A 248 3.34 -14.12 -6.89
C CYS A 248 4.10 -15.46 -7.04
N GLY A 249 5.24 -15.48 -7.73
CA GLY A 249 6.07 -16.68 -7.95
C GLY A 249 5.58 -17.62 -9.07
N GLU A 250 4.40 -17.36 -9.65
CA GLU A 250 3.79 -18.16 -10.69
C GLU A 250 2.95 -17.29 -11.67
N GLN A 251 2.13 -17.91 -12.53
CA GLN A 251 1.21 -17.16 -13.37
C GLN A 251 -0.05 -16.77 -12.58
N CYS A 252 -0.23 -15.47 -12.33
CA CYS A 252 -1.36 -14.96 -11.57
C CYS A 252 -2.10 -13.81 -12.26
N LYS A 253 -3.37 -13.66 -11.90
CA LYS A 253 -4.15 -12.44 -12.13
C LYS A 253 -4.10 -11.57 -10.86
N PHE A 254 -4.04 -10.25 -11.02
CA PHE A 254 -3.98 -9.31 -9.89
C PHE A 254 -5.22 -8.43 -9.83
N LEU A 255 -5.76 -8.27 -8.62
CA LEU A 255 -6.65 -7.17 -8.27
C LEU A 255 -5.91 -6.23 -7.32
N CYS A 256 -6.03 -4.92 -7.53
CA CYS A 256 -5.40 -3.94 -6.67
C CYS A 256 -6.18 -2.63 -6.58
N ALA A 257 -5.91 -1.87 -5.52
CA ALA A 257 -6.36 -0.50 -5.34
C ALA A 257 -5.50 0.24 -4.31
N VAL A 258 -5.53 1.57 -4.39
CA VAL A 258 -4.93 2.44 -3.37
C VAL A 258 -5.97 2.81 -2.33
N SER A 259 -5.58 2.79 -1.06
CA SER A 259 -6.37 3.32 0.04
C SER A 259 -5.59 4.28 0.94
N GLN A 260 -6.32 5.03 1.75
CA GLN A 260 -5.78 5.96 2.72
C GLN A 260 -6.02 5.39 4.14
N ASN A 261 -5.01 5.48 5.00
CA ASN A 261 -5.06 4.96 6.36
C ASN A 261 -5.58 3.50 6.41
N ASP A 262 -6.62 3.27 7.20
CA ASP A 262 -7.19 1.93 7.39
C ASP A 262 -8.42 1.68 6.51
N ASP A 263 -8.64 2.50 5.47
CA ASP A 263 -9.72 2.29 4.51
C ASP A 263 -9.51 0.98 3.72
N THR A 264 -10.60 0.25 3.54
CA THR A 264 -10.68 -0.97 2.73
C THR A 264 -11.24 -0.62 1.35
N PRO A 265 -10.40 -0.52 0.31
CA PRO A 265 -10.85 -0.10 -1.01
C PRO A 265 -11.51 -1.28 -1.76
N THR A 266 -12.33 -0.95 -2.76
CA THR A 266 -12.74 -1.94 -3.77
C THR A 266 -11.57 -2.20 -4.71
N LEU A 267 -11.10 -3.45 -4.80
CA LEU A 267 -10.01 -3.83 -5.69
C LEU A 267 -10.50 -3.95 -7.15
N GLY A 268 -9.70 -3.48 -8.10
CA GLY A 268 -9.95 -3.60 -9.55
C GLY A 268 -8.81 -4.34 -10.25
N VAL A 269 -9.04 -4.78 -11.49
CA VAL A 269 -8.03 -5.50 -12.28
C VAL A 269 -6.82 -4.61 -12.54
N CYS A 270 -5.62 -5.16 -12.37
CA CYS A 270 -4.38 -4.46 -12.69
C CYS A 270 -3.29 -5.37 -13.25
N ASN A 271 -2.29 -4.72 -13.85
CA ASN A 271 -1.17 -5.40 -14.47
C ASN A 271 -0.11 -5.79 -13.44
N PRO A 272 0.81 -6.74 -13.76
CA PRO A 272 1.95 -7.06 -12.90
C PRO A 272 2.87 -5.85 -12.63
N VAL A 273 2.84 -4.85 -13.52
CA VAL A 273 3.50 -3.55 -13.34
C VAL A 273 2.44 -2.48 -13.46
N GLU A 274 2.11 -1.81 -12.35
CA GLU A 274 1.00 -0.85 -12.29
C GLU A 274 1.47 0.48 -11.69
N THR A 275 1.00 1.59 -12.28
CA THR A 275 1.31 2.95 -11.82
C THR A 275 0.10 3.55 -11.13
N PHE A 276 0.23 3.91 -9.86
CA PHE A 276 -0.82 4.62 -9.13
C PHE A 276 -0.52 6.09 -8.98
N THR A 277 -1.57 6.92 -8.90
CA THR A 277 -1.46 8.34 -8.55
C THR A 277 -2.42 8.68 -7.41
N VAL A 278 -1.95 9.37 -6.38
CA VAL A 278 -2.77 9.84 -5.24
C VAL A 278 -3.02 11.34 -5.28
N LEU A 279 -4.24 11.73 -4.90
CA LEU A 279 -4.63 13.13 -4.72
C LEU A 279 -4.09 13.67 -3.39
N ARG A 280 -3.82 14.98 -3.33
CA ARG A 280 -3.39 15.63 -2.07
C ARG A 280 -4.44 15.44 -0.98
N ALA A 281 -4.00 14.95 0.18
CA ALA A 281 -4.71 15.12 1.44
C ALA A 281 -4.89 16.62 1.75
N SER A 282 -6.07 16.99 2.27
CA SER A 282 -6.31 18.29 2.88
C SER A 282 -5.49 18.47 4.18
N GLU A 283 -5.42 19.71 4.65
CA GLU A 283 -4.40 20.34 5.51
C GLU A 283 -4.15 19.75 6.92
N THR A 284 -4.67 18.57 7.28
CA THR A 284 -4.82 18.20 8.71
C THR A 284 -4.30 16.83 9.16
N THR A 285 -3.92 15.91 8.27
CA THR A 285 -3.42 14.59 8.71
C THR A 285 -2.32 14.03 7.82
N LEU A 286 -1.26 13.48 8.43
CA LEU A 286 -0.30 12.59 7.76
C LEU A 286 -1.08 11.36 7.24
N LEU A 287 -1.52 11.38 5.98
CA LEU A 287 -2.20 10.23 5.40
C LEU A 287 -1.16 9.17 5.03
N ARG A 288 -1.28 7.99 5.64
CA ARG A 288 -0.57 6.79 5.16
C ARG A 288 -1.30 6.30 3.92
N HIS A 289 -0.60 6.13 2.82
CA HIS A 289 -1.18 5.53 1.62
C HIS A 289 -0.79 4.06 1.58
N TYR A 290 -1.70 3.22 1.12
CA TYR A 290 -1.45 1.79 0.99
C TYR A 290 -1.81 1.33 -0.40
N VAL A 291 -0.95 0.50 -0.98
CA VAL A 291 -1.26 -0.28 -2.17
C VAL A 291 -1.75 -1.64 -1.67
N ASN A 292 -2.99 -1.96 -1.96
CA ASN A 292 -3.64 -3.21 -1.59
C ASN A 292 -3.67 -4.09 -2.83
N VAL A 293 -3.14 -5.30 -2.75
CA VAL A 293 -3.02 -6.23 -3.89
C VAL A 293 -3.46 -7.62 -3.45
N GLN A 294 -4.22 -8.28 -4.31
CA GLN A 294 -4.62 -9.68 -4.17
C GLN A 294 -4.30 -10.42 -5.46
N ALA A 295 -3.68 -11.59 -5.36
CA ALA A 295 -3.44 -12.46 -6.51
C ALA A 295 -4.42 -13.62 -6.54
N PHE A 296 -4.64 -14.12 -7.76
CA PHE A 296 -5.42 -15.30 -8.06
C PHE A 296 -4.56 -16.17 -8.98
N ASP A 297 -4.49 -17.46 -8.67
CA ASP A 297 -3.85 -18.44 -9.54
C ASP A 297 -4.70 -18.72 -10.81
N ASN A 298 -4.29 -19.73 -11.59
CA ASN A 298 -5.02 -20.16 -12.77
C ASN A 298 -6.31 -20.95 -12.46
N LEU A 299 -6.50 -21.40 -11.22
CA LEU A 299 -7.70 -22.10 -10.72
C LEU A 299 -8.70 -21.14 -10.06
N GLU A 300 -8.40 -19.83 -10.09
CA GLU A 300 -9.17 -18.75 -9.47
C GLU A 300 -9.20 -18.78 -7.94
N ASN A 301 -8.26 -19.50 -7.30
CA ASN A 301 -8.07 -19.43 -5.86
C ASN A 301 -7.51 -18.07 -5.47
N SER A 302 -8.11 -17.44 -4.48
CA SER A 302 -7.71 -16.09 -4.04
C SER A 302 -6.68 -16.16 -2.92
N GLY A 303 -5.53 -15.50 -3.11
CA GLY A 303 -4.56 -15.27 -2.05
C GLY A 303 -5.02 -14.21 -1.04
N PRO A 304 -4.27 -14.00 0.05
CA PRO A 304 -4.54 -12.91 0.99
C PRO A 304 -4.31 -11.54 0.34
N ILE A 305 -4.97 -10.50 0.87
CA ILE A 305 -4.70 -9.12 0.46
C ILE A 305 -3.37 -8.66 1.10
N THR A 306 -2.35 -8.45 0.29
CA THR A 306 -1.09 -7.80 0.70
C THR A 306 -1.28 -6.29 0.75
N LYS A 307 -1.07 -5.70 1.93
CA LYS A 307 -1.15 -4.25 2.16
C LYS A 307 0.25 -3.64 2.27
N HIS A 308 0.74 -3.01 1.20
CA HIS A 308 2.06 -2.37 1.16
C HIS A 308 1.96 -0.89 1.55
N LEU A 309 2.72 -0.47 2.56
CA LEU A 309 2.77 0.94 2.98
C LEU A 309 3.54 1.77 1.95
N TRP A 310 2.84 2.67 1.27
CA TRP A 310 3.45 3.66 0.38
C TRP A 310 3.70 4.97 1.15
N HIS A 311 4.97 5.25 1.42
CA HIS A 311 5.36 6.53 2.01
C HIS A 311 5.35 7.61 0.92
N VAL A 312 4.29 8.41 0.89
CA VAL A 312 4.20 9.59 0.01
C VAL A 312 4.89 10.75 0.71
N GLU A 313 6.15 11.01 0.37
CA GLU A 313 6.84 12.19 0.88
C GLU A 313 6.23 13.45 0.26
N HIS A 314 5.74 14.35 1.11
CA HIS A 314 5.33 15.67 0.65
C HIS A 314 6.57 16.53 0.39
N PRO A 315 6.55 17.42 -0.62
CA PRO A 315 7.54 18.47 -0.78
C PRO A 315 7.74 19.20 0.55
N SER A 316 8.88 18.94 1.20
CA SER A 316 9.21 19.51 2.50
C SER A 316 10.08 20.73 2.26
N ILE A 317 9.60 21.87 2.74
CA ILE A 317 10.39 23.10 2.73
C ILE A 317 11.38 23.03 3.89
N ASP A 318 12.64 23.34 3.63
CA ASP A 318 13.64 23.49 4.69
C ASP A 318 13.68 24.93 5.20
N GLN A 319 13.73 25.89 4.28
CA GLN A 319 13.71 27.33 4.53
C GLN A 319 12.83 28.05 3.49
N LEU A 320 12.19 29.16 3.89
CA LEU A 320 11.55 30.09 2.96
C LEU A 320 11.91 31.53 3.28
N ALA A 321 11.75 32.41 2.31
CA ALA A 321 11.89 33.85 2.47
C ALA A 321 10.84 34.57 1.63
N ALA A 322 10.23 35.59 2.21
CA ALA A 322 9.21 36.43 1.56
C ALA A 322 9.75 37.86 1.44
N GLY A 323 9.66 38.43 0.25
CA GLY A 323 10.13 39.77 -0.07
C GLY A 323 9.00 40.77 -0.25
N GLY A 324 9.18 41.72 -1.17
CA GLY A 324 8.17 42.71 -1.53
C GLY A 324 6.89 42.06 -2.05
N GLU A 325 7.01 41.40 -3.21
CA GLU A 325 5.89 40.75 -3.90
C GLU A 325 6.20 39.34 -4.41
N SER A 326 7.36 38.81 -4.05
CA SER A 326 7.79 37.44 -4.38
C SER A 326 8.13 36.68 -3.11
N THR A 327 8.10 35.36 -3.22
CA THR A 327 8.49 34.43 -2.17
C THR A 327 9.32 33.32 -2.79
N CYS A 328 10.33 32.86 -2.06
CA CYS A 328 11.15 31.73 -2.47
C CYS A 328 11.27 30.71 -1.33
N ALA A 329 11.49 29.45 -1.68
CA ALA A 329 11.67 28.35 -0.75
C ALA A 329 12.79 27.40 -1.22
N VAL A 330 13.69 27.09 -0.31
CA VAL A 330 14.65 25.98 -0.45
C VAL A 330 13.98 24.74 0.11
N MET A 331 13.88 23.72 -0.73
CA MET A 331 13.31 22.42 -0.41
C MET A 331 14.38 21.52 0.24
N LYS A 332 13.95 20.46 0.95
CA LYS A 332 14.89 19.52 1.58
C LYS A 332 15.77 18.73 0.60
N ASP A 333 15.32 18.56 -0.65
CA ASP A 333 16.13 18.03 -1.75
C ASP A 333 17.09 19.08 -2.36
N GLU A 334 17.20 20.25 -1.71
CA GLU A 334 18.12 21.34 -2.04
C GLU A 334 17.78 22.06 -3.35
N THR A 335 16.58 21.86 -3.88
CA THR A 335 16.04 22.65 -4.99
C THR A 335 15.50 24.00 -4.48
N LEU A 336 15.59 25.04 -5.31
CA LEU A 336 15.09 26.38 -5.01
C LEU A 336 13.95 26.73 -5.95
N TRP A 337 12.85 27.19 -5.36
CA TRP A 337 11.64 27.55 -6.09
C TRP A 337 11.17 28.91 -5.65
N CYS A 338 10.71 29.73 -6.59
CA CYS A 338 10.18 31.07 -6.34
C CYS A 338 8.79 31.23 -6.96
N TRP A 339 7.98 32.15 -6.44
CA TRP A 339 6.67 32.51 -6.98
C TRP A 339 6.30 33.95 -6.59
N GLY A 340 5.24 34.49 -7.20
CA GLY A 340 4.81 35.87 -7.06
C GLY A 340 5.19 36.75 -8.26
N SER A 341 5.45 38.03 -7.99
CA SER A 341 5.83 39.03 -9.00
C SER A 341 7.20 38.71 -9.62
N ASN A 342 7.35 38.96 -10.93
CA ASN A 342 8.60 38.70 -11.67
C ASN A 342 9.00 39.80 -12.66
N GLU A 343 8.44 41.01 -12.54
CA GLU A 343 8.64 42.07 -13.55
C GLU A 343 10.11 42.51 -13.71
N SER A 344 10.94 42.28 -12.68
CA SER A 344 12.39 42.52 -12.68
C SER A 344 13.21 41.24 -12.78
N GLY A 345 12.60 40.07 -13.00
CA GLY A 345 13.29 38.78 -13.04
C GLY A 345 13.55 38.14 -11.67
N GLN A 346 12.91 38.63 -10.60
CA GLN A 346 13.16 38.19 -9.22
C GLN A 346 12.76 36.74 -8.91
N LEU A 347 12.12 36.02 -9.84
CA LEU A 347 11.91 34.57 -9.73
C LEU A 347 13.10 33.74 -10.23
N GLY A 348 14.05 34.33 -10.96
CA GLY A 348 15.31 33.68 -11.33
C GLY A 348 15.16 32.51 -12.28
N ASN A 349 14.08 32.45 -13.07
CA ASN A 349 13.74 31.34 -13.96
C ASN A 349 13.98 31.67 -15.45
N GLY A 350 14.74 32.72 -15.74
CA GLY A 350 15.01 33.18 -17.12
C GLY A 350 13.87 33.96 -17.77
N THR A 351 12.79 34.26 -17.05
CA THR A 351 11.65 35.03 -17.57
C THR A 351 11.35 36.26 -16.73
N LYS A 352 10.42 37.11 -17.21
CA LYS A 352 9.82 38.22 -16.44
C LYS A 352 8.33 38.01 -16.16
N ASP A 353 7.85 36.78 -16.33
CA ASP A 353 6.45 36.43 -16.13
C ASP A 353 6.21 36.08 -14.66
N SER A 354 5.21 36.73 -14.05
CA SER A 354 4.80 36.44 -12.67
C SER A 354 4.13 35.06 -12.60
N SER A 355 4.25 34.38 -11.45
CA SER A 355 3.69 33.04 -11.27
C SER A 355 2.91 32.91 -9.96
N ALA A 356 1.70 32.36 -10.02
CA ALA A 356 0.90 32.03 -8.82
C ALA A 356 1.21 30.63 -8.25
N THR A 357 2.12 29.89 -8.87
CA THR A 357 2.65 28.60 -8.40
C THR A 357 4.17 28.64 -8.35
N MET A 358 4.75 27.71 -7.60
CA MET A 358 6.20 27.56 -7.51
C MET A 358 6.81 27.28 -8.88
N VAL A 359 7.79 28.09 -9.29
CA VAL A 359 8.64 27.85 -10.46
C VAL A 359 10.08 27.60 -10.01
N ALA A 360 10.74 26.64 -10.65
CA ALA A 360 12.12 26.34 -10.33
C ALA A 360 13.03 27.50 -10.76
N VAL A 361 13.98 27.86 -9.89
CA VAL A 361 15.06 28.77 -10.25
C VAL A 361 15.98 28.07 -11.26
N ALA A 362 16.32 28.76 -12.35
CA ALA A 362 17.08 28.23 -13.47
C ALA A 362 18.39 29.03 -13.68
N PRO A 363 19.50 28.37 -14.06
CA PRO A 363 19.66 26.92 -14.20
C PRO A 363 19.59 26.18 -12.85
N ALA A 364 19.33 24.87 -12.90
CA ALA A 364 19.15 24.04 -11.71
C ALA A 364 20.48 23.88 -10.94
N HIS A 365 20.44 24.17 -9.64
CA HIS A 365 21.57 24.07 -8.71
C HIS A 365 21.11 23.55 -7.33
N ARG A 366 22.09 23.21 -6.48
CA ARG A 366 21.86 22.79 -5.09
C ARG A 366 22.02 23.99 -4.15
N TRP A 367 20.95 24.36 -3.48
CA TRP A 367 20.85 25.56 -2.66
C TRP A 367 20.84 25.22 -1.16
N LYS A 368 21.46 26.10 -0.37
CA LYS A 368 21.56 26.01 1.09
C LYS A 368 20.59 26.95 1.78
N SER A 369 20.46 28.18 1.27
CA SER A 369 19.60 29.21 1.86
C SER A 369 19.22 30.27 0.84
N VAL A 370 18.14 30.99 1.09
CA VAL A 370 17.66 32.12 0.25
C VAL A 370 17.21 33.30 1.11
N SER A 371 17.44 34.52 0.61
CA SER A 371 16.87 35.77 1.10
C SER A 371 16.25 36.52 -0.07
N VAL A 372 15.06 37.10 0.14
CA VAL A 372 14.32 37.84 -0.89
C VAL A 372 14.15 39.27 -0.43
N GLY A 373 14.58 40.23 -1.24
CA GLY A 373 14.42 41.66 -1.02
C GLY A 373 13.11 42.18 -1.61
N ASP A 374 13.03 43.48 -1.95
CA ASP A 374 11.81 44.05 -2.55
C ASP A 374 11.56 43.50 -3.96
N SER A 375 12.57 43.56 -4.82
CA SER A 375 12.47 43.15 -6.23
C SER A 375 13.71 42.39 -6.72
N HIS A 376 14.48 41.82 -5.80
CA HIS A 376 15.63 40.96 -6.08
C HIS A 376 15.70 39.84 -5.04
N ALA A 377 16.50 38.82 -5.32
CA ALA A 377 16.77 37.74 -4.38
C ALA A 377 18.25 37.37 -4.42
N CYS A 378 18.72 36.84 -3.30
CA CYS A 378 20.07 36.30 -3.17
C CYS A 378 20.01 34.96 -2.45
N ALA A 379 20.81 34.00 -2.88
CA ALA A 379 20.86 32.67 -2.30
C ALA A 379 22.29 32.14 -2.25
N ILE A 380 22.53 31.26 -1.27
CA ILE A 380 23.80 30.59 -1.07
C ILE A 380 23.64 29.16 -1.56
N ARG A 381 24.57 28.70 -2.40
CA ARG A 381 24.63 27.32 -2.86
C ARG A 381 25.30 26.42 -1.83
N LYS A 382 25.18 25.10 -2.00
CA LYS A 382 25.81 24.11 -1.11
C LYS A 382 27.34 24.12 -1.14
N ASP A 383 27.95 24.72 -2.16
CA ASP A 383 29.40 24.97 -2.24
C ASP A 383 29.82 26.29 -1.59
N ASP A 384 28.91 26.91 -0.82
CA ASP A 384 29.06 28.19 -0.13
C ASP A 384 29.39 29.37 -1.06
N SER A 385 29.01 29.31 -2.34
CA SER A 385 29.00 30.44 -3.27
C SER A 385 27.70 31.26 -3.15
N LEU A 386 27.78 32.58 -3.34
CA LEU A 386 26.65 33.51 -3.25
C LEU A 386 26.20 33.95 -4.65
N TRP A 387 24.89 33.93 -4.87
CA TRP A 387 24.27 34.28 -6.15
C TRP A 387 23.10 35.21 -5.92
N CYS A 388 22.94 36.23 -6.75
CA CYS A 388 21.81 37.16 -6.71
C CYS A 388 21.16 37.30 -8.10
N TRP A 389 19.89 37.68 -8.14
CA TRP A 389 19.14 37.95 -9.38
C TRP A 389 17.97 38.90 -9.10
N GLY A 390 17.34 39.41 -10.16
CA GLY A 390 16.24 40.36 -10.14
C GLY A 390 16.70 41.78 -10.43
N ARG A 391 16.09 42.76 -9.76
CA ARG A 391 16.37 44.19 -9.99
C ARG A 391 17.81 44.55 -9.64
N ASN A 392 18.48 45.35 -10.48
CA ASN A 392 19.86 45.79 -10.20
C ASN A 392 20.13 47.29 -10.34
N HIS A 393 19.14 48.16 -10.55
CA HIS A 393 19.37 49.59 -10.82
C HIS A 393 20.16 50.38 -9.75
N ARG A 394 20.37 49.82 -8.55
CA ARG A 394 21.18 50.37 -7.46
C ARG A 394 22.47 49.59 -7.20
N GLY A 395 22.76 48.57 -8.01
CA GLY A 395 23.85 47.62 -7.80
C GLY A 395 23.54 46.59 -6.71
N GLN A 396 22.28 46.37 -6.34
CA GLN A 396 21.89 45.46 -5.24
C GLN A 396 22.19 43.97 -5.49
N LEU A 397 22.55 43.60 -6.73
CA LEU A 397 23.07 42.26 -7.04
C LEU A 397 24.57 42.12 -6.75
N GLY A 398 25.31 43.22 -6.58
CA GLY A 398 26.73 43.20 -6.21
C GLY A 398 27.65 42.76 -7.34
N THR A 399 27.19 42.87 -8.57
CA THR A 399 27.94 42.50 -9.78
C THR A 399 28.76 43.68 -10.32
N LEU A 400 29.84 43.37 -11.03
CA LEU A 400 30.73 44.36 -11.65
C LEU A 400 30.30 44.76 -13.07
N THR A 401 29.06 44.48 -13.44
CA THR A 401 28.53 44.77 -14.78
C THR A 401 28.25 46.26 -14.94
N ALA A 402 28.72 46.85 -16.06
CA ALA A 402 28.36 48.21 -16.43
C ALA A 402 26.82 48.33 -16.59
N ASP A 403 26.28 49.52 -16.30
CA ASP A 403 24.86 49.88 -16.45
C ASP A 403 23.85 49.14 -15.56
N PHE A 404 24.31 48.23 -14.69
CA PHE A 404 23.51 47.52 -13.67
C PHE A 404 22.15 46.98 -14.16
N PRO A 405 22.15 46.10 -15.18
CA PRO A 405 20.92 45.53 -15.72
C PRO A 405 20.24 44.60 -14.72
N ASP A 406 18.91 44.54 -14.79
CA ASP A 406 18.12 43.48 -14.15
C ASP A 406 18.55 42.10 -14.69
N GLU A 407 18.69 41.12 -13.80
CA GLU A 407 19.12 39.76 -14.14
C GLU A 407 17.98 38.78 -13.92
N THR A 408 17.57 38.05 -14.95
CA THR A 408 16.46 37.06 -14.87
C THR A 408 16.93 35.67 -14.43
N GLU A 409 18.23 35.47 -14.28
CA GLU A 409 18.87 34.23 -13.80
C GLU A 409 19.89 34.56 -12.71
N PRO A 410 20.20 33.64 -11.78
CA PRO A 410 21.21 33.83 -10.76
C PRO A 410 22.59 34.15 -11.35
N ILE A 411 23.18 35.25 -10.91
CA ILE A 411 24.57 35.64 -11.20
C ILE A 411 25.43 35.59 -9.94
N GLU A 412 26.66 35.09 -10.06
CA GLU A 412 27.56 34.89 -8.92
C GLU A 412 28.08 36.23 -8.39
N VAL A 413 28.05 36.41 -7.08
CA VAL A 413 28.62 37.57 -6.38
C VAL A 413 30.02 37.21 -5.89
N THR A 414 31.05 37.83 -6.48
CA THR A 414 32.47 37.50 -6.23
C THR A 414 33.29 38.71 -5.78
N PRO A 415 33.08 39.26 -4.57
CA PRO A 415 33.94 40.33 -4.07
C PRO A 415 35.35 39.81 -3.91
N GLY A 416 36.30 40.33 -4.68
CA GLY A 416 37.72 39.99 -4.53
C GLY A 416 38.04 38.49 -4.54
N ALA A 417 37.24 37.68 -5.27
CA ALA A 417 37.33 36.21 -5.31
C ALA A 417 37.10 35.48 -3.96
N GLN A 418 36.43 36.12 -3.00
CA GLN A 418 36.04 35.49 -1.73
C GLN A 418 34.99 34.40 -1.93
N ARG A 419 35.08 33.33 -1.12
CA ARG A 419 34.15 32.19 -1.07
C ARG A 419 33.87 31.81 0.39
N GLY A 420 32.88 30.95 0.61
CA GLY A 420 32.54 30.49 1.95
C GLY A 420 31.52 31.39 2.62
N TRP A 421 30.45 31.74 1.91
CA TRP A 421 29.34 32.53 2.44
C TRP A 421 28.49 31.72 3.43
N SER A 422 28.19 32.34 4.57
CA SER A 422 27.43 31.71 5.66
C SER A 422 25.97 32.16 5.69
N SER A 423 25.71 33.45 5.45
CA SER A 423 24.37 34.03 5.43
C SER A 423 24.29 35.22 4.49
N VAL A 424 23.09 35.51 4.01
CA VAL A 424 22.77 36.70 3.20
C VAL A 424 21.44 37.29 3.66
N SER A 425 21.34 38.61 3.65
CA SER A 425 20.12 39.37 3.89
C SER A 425 19.95 40.43 2.79
N ALA A 426 18.81 40.39 2.12
CA ALA A 426 18.43 41.31 1.06
C ALA A 426 17.38 42.29 1.58
N GLY A 427 17.69 43.58 1.55
CA GLY A 427 16.78 44.66 1.91
C GLY A 427 15.95 45.12 0.71
N LYS A 428 15.51 46.38 0.71
CA LYS A 428 14.76 46.95 -0.41
C LYS A 428 15.63 47.13 -1.66
N ASP A 429 16.72 47.87 -1.51
CA ASP A 429 17.60 48.28 -2.63
C ASP A 429 19.09 48.04 -2.31
N HIS A 430 19.37 47.22 -1.29
CA HIS A 430 20.72 46.83 -0.86
C HIS A 430 20.74 45.39 -0.35
N SER A 431 21.94 44.83 -0.27
CA SER A 431 22.16 43.47 0.19
C SER A 431 23.40 43.43 1.08
N CYS A 432 23.39 42.54 2.06
CA CYS A 432 24.51 42.27 2.93
C CYS A 432 24.69 40.77 3.12
N ALA A 433 25.93 40.30 3.22
CA ALA A 433 26.25 38.90 3.42
C ALA A 433 27.45 38.74 4.36
N ILE A 434 27.48 37.61 5.07
CA ILE A 434 28.53 37.27 6.04
C ILE A 434 29.28 36.05 5.56
N LEU A 435 30.61 36.15 5.49
CA LEU A 435 31.50 35.02 5.25
C LEU A 435 31.61 34.14 6.50
N THR A 436 31.92 32.86 6.31
CA THR A 436 32.15 31.88 7.40
C THR A 436 33.25 32.28 8.38
N ASN A 437 34.17 33.16 7.96
CA ASN A 437 35.20 33.76 8.82
C ASN A 437 34.69 34.96 9.67
N GLY A 438 33.41 35.31 9.57
CA GLY A 438 32.74 36.41 10.28
C GLY A 438 32.86 37.79 9.63
N GLU A 439 33.41 37.91 8.42
CA GLU A 439 33.47 39.19 7.72
C GLU A 439 32.12 39.56 7.09
N LEU A 440 31.66 40.79 7.34
CA LEU A 440 30.43 41.34 6.76
C LEU A 440 30.75 42.15 5.51
N TRP A 441 29.98 41.93 4.45
CA TRP A 441 30.07 42.64 3.19
C TRP A 441 28.69 43.17 2.80
N CYS A 442 28.60 44.43 2.40
CA CYS A 442 27.34 45.07 1.99
C CYS A 442 27.51 45.85 0.67
N TRP A 443 26.42 45.96 -0.10
CA TRP A 443 26.36 46.66 -1.39
C TRP A 443 24.94 47.11 -1.75
N GLY A 444 24.81 47.98 -2.75
CA GLY A 444 23.57 48.54 -3.27
C GLY A 444 23.43 50.04 -2.99
N SER A 445 22.18 50.49 -2.80
CA SER A 445 21.88 51.87 -2.41
C SER A 445 22.49 52.16 -1.02
N ASN A 446 23.15 53.31 -0.89
CA ASN A 446 23.67 53.81 0.39
C ASN A 446 23.29 55.27 0.63
N ASP A 447 22.20 55.74 0.00
CA ASP A 447 21.78 57.15 0.05
C ASP A 447 21.42 57.61 1.48
N LEU A 448 21.12 56.66 2.36
CA LEU A 448 20.78 56.89 3.77
C LEU A 448 21.78 56.20 4.71
N GLY A 449 22.91 55.70 4.19
CA GLY A 449 23.94 55.03 4.98
C GLY A 449 23.68 53.54 5.26
N GLN A 450 22.67 52.91 4.65
CA GLN A 450 22.24 51.52 4.92
C GLN A 450 23.26 50.40 4.60
N VAL A 451 24.28 50.69 3.79
CA VAL A 451 25.44 49.79 3.56
C VAL A 451 26.46 49.92 4.70
N GLY A 452 26.51 51.06 5.40
CA GLY A 452 27.41 51.26 6.55
C GLY A 452 28.74 51.91 6.20
N THR A 453 28.84 52.55 5.02
CA THR A 453 30.01 53.33 4.60
C THR A 453 29.67 54.81 4.44
N LEU A 454 30.70 55.66 4.33
CA LEU A 454 30.54 57.09 4.04
C LEU A 454 30.26 57.40 2.56
N ASN A 455 30.33 56.40 1.66
CA ASN A 455 30.09 56.59 0.23
C ASN A 455 28.60 56.53 -0.08
N ARG A 456 28.01 57.53 -0.75
CA ARG A 456 26.55 57.56 -1.02
C ARG A 456 26.02 56.42 -1.87
N VAL A 457 26.86 55.77 -2.67
CA VAL A 457 26.47 54.62 -3.50
C VAL A 457 27.59 53.60 -3.50
N VAL A 458 27.25 52.33 -3.28
CA VAL A 458 28.21 51.23 -3.11
C VAL A 458 27.81 50.06 -3.99
N HIS A 459 28.10 50.15 -5.29
CA HIS A 459 27.69 49.14 -6.26
C HIS A 459 28.47 47.82 -6.19
N GLN A 460 29.62 47.83 -5.51
CA GLN A 460 30.46 46.66 -5.33
C GLN A 460 30.41 46.24 -3.87
N PRO A 461 30.36 44.93 -3.56
CA PRO A 461 30.43 44.47 -2.18
C PRO A 461 31.65 45.06 -1.49
N THR A 462 31.40 45.74 -0.38
CA THR A 462 32.41 46.42 0.44
C THR A 462 32.36 45.86 1.84
N GLN A 463 33.52 45.57 2.42
CA GLN A 463 33.63 45.02 3.77
C GLN A 463 33.25 46.08 4.81
N ILE A 464 32.49 45.68 5.83
CA ILE A 464 31.97 46.53 6.90
C ILE A 464 32.51 46.04 8.24
N GLY A 465 33.11 46.94 9.03
CA GLY A 465 33.68 46.60 10.34
C GLY A 465 34.84 45.59 10.23
N GLU A 466 35.95 45.99 9.61
CA GLU A 466 37.07 45.08 9.24
C GLU A 466 37.62 44.22 10.41
N SER A 467 37.56 44.73 11.64
CA SER A 467 38.03 44.03 12.85
C SER A 467 36.94 43.23 13.58
N ASP A 468 35.68 43.35 13.15
CA ASP A 468 34.54 42.75 13.81
C ASP A 468 34.23 41.36 13.28
N LYS A 469 33.66 40.50 14.13
CA LYS A 469 33.18 39.17 13.75
C LYS A 469 31.67 39.12 13.82
N TRP A 470 31.04 39.22 12.66
CA TRP A 470 29.59 39.23 12.50
C TRP A 470 29.04 37.82 12.47
N THR A 471 27.90 37.61 13.13
CA THR A 471 27.19 36.33 13.16
C THR A 471 25.77 36.43 12.62
N GLU A 472 25.22 37.63 12.53
CA GLU A 472 23.87 37.86 12.03
C GLU A 472 23.77 39.22 11.35
N ILE A 473 22.94 39.30 10.31
CA ILE A 473 22.65 40.52 9.56
C ILE A 473 21.18 40.50 9.13
N SER A 474 20.51 41.63 9.29
CA SER A 474 19.16 41.87 8.82
C SER A 474 19.09 43.22 8.11
N ALA A 475 18.78 43.18 6.82
CA ALA A 475 18.61 44.35 5.97
C ALA A 475 17.12 44.71 5.87
N GLY A 476 16.75 45.90 6.36
CA GLY A 476 15.42 46.46 6.25
C GLY A 476 15.22 47.21 4.93
N ALA A 477 14.28 48.16 4.90
CA ALA A 477 14.07 48.96 3.68
C ALA A 477 15.23 49.95 3.43
N ASN A 478 15.65 50.70 4.45
CA ASN A 478 16.68 51.73 4.32
C ASN A 478 17.65 51.77 5.50
N HIS A 479 17.73 50.68 6.26
CA HIS A 479 18.66 50.50 7.36
C HIS A 479 19.07 49.03 7.44
N SER A 480 20.15 48.77 8.16
CA SER A 480 20.65 47.43 8.42
C SER A 480 20.99 47.30 9.89
N CYS A 481 20.82 46.10 10.43
CA CYS A 481 21.22 45.77 11.78
C CYS A 481 21.93 44.42 11.79
N GLY A 482 23.02 44.32 12.54
CA GLY A 482 23.80 43.10 12.64
C GLY A 482 24.32 42.87 14.05
N ILE A 483 24.58 41.61 14.37
CA ILE A 483 25.16 41.19 15.65
C ILE A 483 26.60 40.77 15.40
N ASN A 484 27.52 41.39 16.12
CA ASN A 484 28.90 40.95 16.20
C ASN A 484 29.18 40.22 17.52
N VAL A 485 30.14 39.32 17.51
CA VAL A 485 30.61 38.61 18.70
C VAL A 485 32.01 39.08 19.03
N THR A 486 32.16 39.73 20.19
CA THR A 486 33.46 40.18 20.71
C THR A 486 33.71 39.52 22.05
N SER A 487 34.73 38.65 22.12
CA SER A 487 35.08 37.90 23.35
C SER A 487 33.90 37.14 23.98
N GLY A 488 32.97 36.65 23.16
CA GLY A 488 31.78 35.91 23.59
C GLY A 488 30.52 36.76 23.81
N ALA A 489 30.64 38.09 23.93
CA ALA A 489 29.50 38.99 24.05
C ALA A 489 28.88 39.28 22.67
N LYS A 490 27.55 39.15 22.56
CA LYS A 490 26.78 39.44 21.34
C LYS A 490 26.27 40.89 21.34
N ALA A 491 26.97 41.78 20.65
CA ALA A 491 26.60 43.19 20.56
C ALA A 491 25.84 43.48 19.25
N LEU A 492 24.73 44.20 19.38
CA LEU A 492 23.89 44.61 18.25
C LEU A 492 24.30 46.00 17.77
N PHE A 493 24.41 46.15 16.45
CA PHE A 493 24.66 47.41 15.77
C PHE A 493 23.57 47.65 14.72
N CYS A 494 23.12 48.90 14.58
CA CYS A 494 22.23 49.33 13.50
C CYS A 494 22.79 50.58 12.82
N TRP A 495 22.56 50.71 11.52
CA TRP A 495 23.02 51.84 10.71
C TRP A 495 22.08 52.13 9.54
N GLY A 496 22.16 53.35 9.00
CA GLY A 496 21.34 53.80 7.88
C GLY A 496 20.32 54.87 8.28
N SER A 497 19.11 54.78 7.74
CA SER A 497 18.02 55.71 8.04
C SER A 497 17.62 55.65 9.51
N ASN A 498 17.36 56.81 10.12
CA ASN A 498 16.89 56.92 11.51
C ASN A 498 15.69 57.87 11.67
N ASN A 499 14.97 58.19 10.59
CA ASN A 499 13.90 59.19 10.62
C ASN A 499 12.75 58.83 11.57
N ASP A 500 12.57 57.54 11.86
CA ASP A 500 11.54 57.01 12.75
C ASP A 500 12.13 56.46 14.06
N GLY A 501 13.46 56.58 14.26
CA GLY A 501 14.17 56.00 15.39
C GLY A 501 14.51 54.51 15.24
N GLN A 502 14.47 53.96 14.02
CA GLN A 502 14.70 52.53 13.74
C GLN A 502 16.12 52.03 14.04
N LEU A 503 17.06 52.91 14.36
CA LEU A 503 18.41 52.53 14.81
C LEU A 503 18.47 52.26 16.32
N GLY A 504 17.44 52.62 17.09
CA GLY A 504 17.31 52.25 18.51
C GLY A 504 18.16 53.08 19.47
N VAL A 505 18.64 54.24 19.02
CA VAL A 505 19.39 55.21 19.83
C VAL A 505 18.86 56.63 19.64
N ILE A 506 18.89 57.40 20.73
CA ILE A 506 18.42 58.79 20.78
C ILE A 506 19.43 59.70 20.05
N ASP A 507 18.93 60.70 19.32
CA ASP A 507 19.71 61.77 18.65
C ASP A 507 20.79 61.30 17.65
N ALA A 508 20.69 60.07 17.14
CA ALA A 508 21.58 59.65 16.07
C ALA A 508 21.25 60.39 14.77
N ALA A 509 22.27 61.04 14.20
CA ALA A 509 22.17 61.64 12.87
C ALA A 509 21.76 60.56 11.85
N ALA A 510 20.89 60.94 10.91
CA ALA A 510 20.69 60.13 9.71
C ALA A 510 22.06 59.87 9.07
N GLU A 511 22.33 58.62 8.67
CA GLU A 511 23.61 58.20 8.07
C GLU A 511 24.78 57.98 9.06
N SER A 512 24.53 57.86 10.37
CA SER A 512 25.58 57.56 11.35
C SER A 512 26.19 56.15 11.12
N PRO A 513 27.54 56.01 11.21
CA PRO A 513 28.20 54.71 11.09
C PRO A 513 27.87 53.81 12.29
N LEU A 514 27.75 52.50 12.03
CA LEU A 514 27.56 51.39 12.99
C LEU A 514 27.24 51.81 14.44
N LEU A 515 25.96 52.03 14.76
CA LEU A 515 25.53 52.47 16.09
C LEU A 515 25.26 51.28 16.99
N ARG A 516 25.95 51.21 18.12
CA ARG A 516 25.75 50.14 19.11
C ARG A 516 24.47 50.36 19.92
N ILE A 517 23.63 49.33 20.00
CA ILE A 517 22.46 49.28 20.88
C ILE A 517 22.86 48.66 22.22
N SER A 518 22.39 49.25 23.32
CA SER A 518 22.68 48.76 24.67
C SER A 518 22.09 47.35 24.88
N GLY A 519 22.77 46.51 25.67
CA GLY A 519 22.39 45.13 25.93
C GLY A 519 23.16 44.09 25.11
N GLU A 520 22.77 42.82 25.29
CA GLU A 520 23.24 41.68 24.50
C GLU A 520 22.04 41.03 23.80
N TRP A 521 22.23 40.59 22.56
CA TRP A 521 21.12 40.26 21.68
C TRP A 521 21.29 38.88 21.04
N HIS A 522 20.22 38.09 21.06
CA HIS A 522 20.21 36.75 20.50
C HIS A 522 20.05 36.79 18.98
N SER A 523 19.10 37.63 18.51
CA SER A 523 18.74 37.79 17.09
C SER A 523 18.16 39.17 16.80
N VAL A 524 18.13 39.57 15.53
CA VAL A 524 17.58 40.85 15.05
C VAL A 524 16.84 40.71 13.72
N ALA A 525 15.75 41.46 13.57
CA ALA A 525 14.97 41.57 12.35
C ALA A 525 14.66 43.05 12.04
N ALA A 526 14.97 43.50 10.83
CA ALA A 526 14.73 44.86 10.34
C ALA A 526 13.56 44.89 9.33
N GLY A 527 12.56 45.74 9.59
CA GLY A 527 11.41 45.97 8.72
C GLY A 527 11.57 47.20 7.82
N GLU A 528 10.47 47.86 7.46
CA GLU A 528 10.54 49.10 6.64
C GLU A 528 11.17 50.25 7.43
N ASN A 529 10.57 50.59 8.57
CA ASN A 529 10.99 51.71 9.43
C ASN A 529 10.98 51.30 10.91
N HIS A 530 11.10 50.00 11.20
CA HIS A 530 11.20 49.48 12.56
C HIS A 530 12.19 48.32 12.62
N THR A 531 12.64 48.02 13.83
CA THR A 531 13.56 46.92 14.11
C THR A 531 13.05 46.19 15.35
N CYS A 532 13.13 44.87 15.33
CA CYS A 532 12.83 44.04 16.48
C CYS A 532 14.00 43.10 16.77
N ALA A 533 14.27 42.83 18.04
CA ALA A 533 15.35 41.95 18.46
C ALA A 533 14.97 41.20 19.74
N ILE A 534 15.62 40.05 19.96
CA ILE A 534 15.45 39.24 21.16
C ILE A 534 16.64 39.48 22.07
N GLU A 535 16.41 39.96 23.28
CA GLU A 535 17.46 40.26 24.26
C GLU A 535 17.92 38.99 24.99
N ILE A 536 19.23 38.87 25.23
CA ILE A 536 19.81 37.85 26.11
C ILE A 536 19.68 38.34 27.54
N SER A 537 18.70 37.83 28.27
CA SER A 537 18.58 38.14 29.71
C SER A 537 19.81 37.65 30.49
N ASN A 538 20.23 38.39 31.53
CA ASN A 538 21.32 38.01 32.42
C ASN A 538 21.12 36.64 33.10
N SER A 539 19.87 36.17 33.25
CA SER A 539 19.55 34.84 33.77
C SER A 539 19.48 33.76 32.68
N HIS A 540 19.54 34.12 31.40
CA HIS A 540 19.28 33.25 30.24
C HIS A 540 17.92 32.52 30.28
N THR A 541 16.99 32.95 31.14
CA THR A 541 15.67 32.32 31.30
C THR A 541 14.54 33.08 30.59
N ASN A 542 14.71 34.38 30.31
CA ASN A 542 13.66 35.23 29.71
C ASN A 542 14.18 35.93 28.44
N GLU A 543 14.13 35.24 27.30
CA GLU A 543 14.39 35.81 25.97
C GLU A 543 13.21 36.70 25.55
N SER A 544 13.26 37.97 25.98
CA SER A 544 12.19 38.95 25.71
C SER A 544 12.42 39.64 24.37
N ALA A 545 11.35 39.89 23.62
CA ALA A 545 11.41 40.65 22.38
C ALA A 545 11.25 42.15 22.65
N TYR A 546 12.07 42.95 21.98
CA TYR A 546 11.97 44.40 21.97
C TYR A 546 11.85 44.88 20.53
N CYS A 547 11.02 45.91 20.31
CA CYS A 547 10.88 46.56 19.02
C CYS A 547 11.00 48.08 19.16
N TRP A 548 11.55 48.74 18.15
CA TRP A 548 11.72 50.19 18.09
C TRP A 548 11.62 50.70 16.65
N GLY A 549 11.53 52.02 16.49
CA GLY A 549 11.22 52.72 15.26
C GLY A 549 9.76 53.16 15.16
N SER A 550 9.24 53.16 13.93
CA SER A 550 7.86 53.54 13.61
C SER A 550 6.84 52.62 14.27
N ASN A 551 5.72 53.18 14.75
CA ASN A 551 4.64 52.42 15.37
C ASN A 551 3.24 52.87 14.91
N ALA A 552 3.14 53.64 13.82
CA ALA A 552 1.87 54.15 13.32
C ALA A 552 0.87 53.02 12.96
N ASN A 553 1.38 51.84 12.63
CA ASN A 553 0.61 50.64 12.31
C ASN A 553 0.61 49.60 13.44
N ARG A 554 1.07 49.96 14.65
CA ARG A 554 1.21 49.05 15.79
C ARG A 554 2.29 47.97 15.64
N GLN A 555 3.21 48.13 14.69
CA GLN A 555 4.23 47.14 14.33
C GLN A 555 5.26 46.85 15.43
N LEU A 556 5.34 47.69 16.46
CA LEU A 556 6.19 47.43 17.62
C LEU A 556 5.56 46.45 18.61
N GLY A 557 4.24 46.22 18.55
CA GLY A 557 3.57 45.28 19.45
C GLY A 557 3.62 45.69 20.92
N THR A 558 3.75 46.99 21.20
CA THR A 558 3.85 47.52 22.55
C THR A 558 2.51 48.09 23.01
N LEU A 559 2.36 48.27 24.33
CA LEU A 559 1.16 48.92 24.90
C LEU A 559 1.02 50.39 24.45
N SER A 560 2.10 51.02 23.99
CA SER A 560 2.09 52.39 23.48
C SER A 560 1.72 52.44 22.00
N PRO A 561 0.86 53.38 21.56
CA PRO A 561 0.63 53.64 20.13
C PRO A 561 1.79 54.35 19.43
N SER A 562 2.69 54.97 20.20
CA SER A 562 3.70 55.88 19.67
C SER A 562 4.92 55.13 19.15
N ALA A 563 5.61 55.74 18.18
CA ALA A 563 6.95 55.33 17.78
C ALA A 563 7.89 55.35 18.99
N SER A 564 8.92 54.51 18.97
CA SER A 564 9.92 54.44 20.04
C SER A 564 11.31 54.55 19.43
N PRO A 565 12.12 55.59 19.73
CA PRO A 565 13.47 55.71 19.19
C PRO A 565 14.49 54.80 19.89
N VAL A 566 14.06 54.03 20.89
CA VAL A 566 14.86 53.08 21.67
C VAL A 566 14.12 51.76 21.81
N PRO A 567 14.81 50.64 22.08
CA PRO A 567 14.17 49.35 22.31
C PRO A 567 13.03 49.43 23.33
N ALA A 568 11.81 49.10 22.88
CA ALA A 568 10.63 49.03 23.73
C ALA A 568 10.13 47.58 23.83
N LEU A 569 9.77 47.16 25.03
CA LEU A 569 9.35 45.79 25.31
C LEU A 569 8.05 45.46 24.55
N VAL A 570 8.08 44.38 23.76
CA VAL A 570 6.88 43.82 23.13
C VAL A 570 5.94 43.33 24.23
N SER A 571 4.63 43.58 24.07
CA SER A 571 3.66 43.30 25.11
C SER A 571 3.58 41.81 25.45
N GLY A 572 3.51 41.55 26.75
CA GLY A 572 3.46 40.21 27.33
C GLY A 572 4.83 39.61 27.65
N SER A 573 4.92 38.99 28.83
CA SER A 573 6.14 38.37 29.33
C SER A 573 6.30 36.96 28.78
N TYR A 574 6.69 36.84 27.52
CA TYR A 574 6.86 35.57 26.82
C TYR A 574 8.30 35.28 26.46
N LYS A 575 8.66 33.99 26.39
CA LYS A 575 9.92 33.54 25.81
C LYS A 575 9.79 33.46 24.29
N TRP A 576 10.49 34.33 23.58
CA TRP A 576 10.57 34.34 22.13
C TRP A 576 11.81 33.60 21.66
N VAL A 577 11.68 32.78 20.62
CA VAL A 577 12.80 32.02 20.03
C VAL A 577 13.13 32.45 18.61
N ALA A 578 12.22 33.17 17.96
CA ALA A 578 12.47 33.80 16.66
C ALA A 578 11.57 35.03 16.48
N ILE A 579 12.08 36.02 15.76
CA ILE A 579 11.38 37.26 15.43
C ILE A 579 11.60 37.58 13.95
N PHE A 580 10.56 38.06 13.28
CA PHE A 580 10.53 38.33 11.84
C PHE A 580 9.77 39.62 11.59
N THR A 581 10.27 40.46 10.71
CA THR A 581 9.65 41.75 10.38
C THR A 581 9.30 41.78 8.90
N GLY A 582 8.04 42.08 8.62
CA GLY A 582 7.61 42.47 7.28
C GLY A 582 7.78 43.97 7.09
N ARG A 583 7.05 44.54 6.13
CA ARG A 583 7.09 45.99 5.88
C ARG A 583 6.63 46.79 7.11
N ASN A 584 5.39 46.56 7.54
CA ASN A 584 4.77 47.28 8.66
C ASN A 584 4.06 46.32 9.64
N HIS A 585 4.46 45.05 9.64
CA HIS A 585 3.98 44.04 10.60
C HIS A 585 5.16 43.23 11.10
N THR A 586 4.95 42.54 12.20
CA THR A 586 5.97 41.73 12.86
C THR A 586 5.34 40.42 13.28
N CYS A 587 6.12 39.35 13.18
CA CYS A 587 5.74 38.02 13.62
C CYS A 587 6.84 37.44 14.49
N GLY A 588 6.49 36.56 15.43
CA GLY A 588 7.45 35.86 16.27
C GLY A 588 6.96 34.48 16.65
N ILE A 589 7.92 33.58 16.85
CA ILE A 589 7.66 32.23 17.36
C ILE A 589 8.07 32.23 18.84
N ARG A 590 7.16 31.75 19.69
CA ARG A 590 7.43 31.58 21.12
C ARG A 590 8.06 30.21 21.40
N GLY A 591 8.58 30.03 22.61
CA GLY A 591 9.15 28.75 23.06
C GLY A 591 8.19 27.56 23.06
N ASP A 592 6.88 27.80 22.93
CA ASP A 592 5.83 26.78 22.73
C ASP A 592 5.61 26.42 21.24
N THR A 593 6.47 26.91 20.33
CA THR A 593 6.42 26.76 18.87
C THR A 593 5.21 27.43 18.19
N LYS A 594 4.42 28.22 18.92
CA LYS A 594 3.27 28.93 18.35
C LYS A 594 3.71 30.24 17.70
N LEU A 595 3.07 30.56 16.58
CA LEU A 595 3.29 31.80 15.83
C LEU A 595 2.33 32.88 16.30
N TYR A 596 2.88 34.07 16.54
CA TYR A 596 2.11 35.27 16.82
C TYR A 596 2.52 36.38 15.85
N CYS A 597 1.55 37.15 15.35
CA CYS A 597 1.82 38.30 14.50
C CYS A 597 1.06 39.54 15.00
N TRP A 598 1.58 40.73 14.68
CA TRP A 598 1.02 42.03 15.06
C TRP A 598 1.43 43.12 14.07
N GLY A 599 0.82 44.30 14.20
CA GLY A 599 1.07 45.45 13.34
C GLY A 599 0.03 45.62 12.23
N TYR A 600 0.48 46.09 11.07
CA TYR A 600 -0.39 46.40 9.93
C TYR A 600 -1.16 45.18 9.45
N ASN A 601 -2.48 45.31 9.32
CA ASN A 601 -3.34 44.16 9.01
C ASN A 601 -4.42 44.44 7.96
N ASN A 602 -4.37 45.57 7.25
CA ASN A 602 -5.38 45.88 6.22
C ASN A 602 -5.36 44.87 5.05
N ARG A 603 -4.28 44.10 4.90
CA ARG A 603 -4.16 42.99 3.95
C ARG A 603 -4.21 41.64 4.66
N ARG A 604 -4.76 41.57 5.87
CA ARG A 604 -4.93 40.33 6.67
C ARG A 604 -3.63 39.57 6.94
N GLN A 605 -2.47 40.23 6.95
CA GLN A 605 -1.15 39.60 7.08
C GLN A 605 -0.70 39.34 8.53
N ALA A 606 -1.36 39.95 9.52
CA ALA A 606 -0.96 39.94 10.92
C ALA A 606 -1.97 39.27 11.87
N ALA A 607 -3.21 39.02 11.43
CA ALA A 607 -4.19 38.26 12.21
C ALA A 607 -5.30 37.66 11.32
N ASP A 608 -5.87 36.56 11.81
CA ASP A 608 -6.92 35.79 11.12
C ASP A 608 -8.20 36.62 10.92
N ASN A 609 -8.60 36.81 9.65
CA ASN A 609 -9.88 37.37 9.19
C ASN A 609 -10.26 38.79 9.65
N ALA A 610 -9.39 39.48 10.40
CA ALA A 610 -9.53 40.89 10.73
C ALA A 610 -8.77 41.77 9.74
N THR A 611 -9.21 43.02 9.58
CA THR A 611 -8.48 44.04 8.80
C THR A 611 -7.90 45.16 9.66
N ALA A 612 -8.33 45.27 10.92
CA ALA A 612 -7.79 46.25 11.86
C ALA A 612 -6.36 45.89 12.26
N ASN A 613 -5.50 46.90 12.35
CA ASN A 613 -4.14 46.76 12.85
C ASN A 613 -4.14 46.13 14.25
N VAL A 614 -3.17 45.24 14.48
CA VAL A 614 -3.09 44.40 15.67
C VAL A 614 -2.07 45.01 16.64
N SER A 615 -2.53 45.42 17.82
CA SER A 615 -1.67 46.10 18.83
C SER A 615 -0.78 45.18 19.62
N ASP A 616 -1.24 43.96 19.87
CA ASP A 616 -0.59 42.98 20.73
C ASP A 616 -0.39 41.68 19.95
N PRO A 617 0.68 40.91 20.21
CA PRO A 617 0.94 39.67 19.50
C PRO A 617 -0.27 38.72 19.50
N ALA A 618 -0.88 38.52 18.32
CA ALA A 618 -2.06 37.69 18.13
C ALA A 618 -1.68 36.30 17.61
N LEU A 619 -2.25 35.25 18.21
CA LEU A 619 -1.97 33.86 17.84
C LEU A 619 -2.50 33.54 16.43
N ILE A 620 -1.69 32.91 15.60
CA ILE A 620 -2.05 32.47 14.24
C ILE A 620 -2.44 30.98 14.25
N ASN A 621 -3.74 30.68 14.16
CA ASN A 621 -4.35 29.35 14.01
C ASN A 621 -3.86 28.20 14.94
N GLY A 622 -3.13 28.50 16.02
CA GLY A 622 -2.75 27.54 17.06
C GLY A 622 -1.84 26.38 16.61
N GLN A 623 -1.23 26.44 15.42
CA GLN A 623 -0.33 25.41 14.88
C GLN A 623 1.12 25.59 15.36
N ASN A 624 1.96 24.55 15.19
CA ASN A 624 3.39 24.61 15.50
C ASN A 624 4.18 25.03 14.25
N TRP A 625 5.04 26.04 14.40
CA TRP A 625 5.79 26.66 13.31
C TRP A 625 7.29 26.56 13.58
N LYS A 626 8.04 26.22 12.53
CA LYS A 626 9.51 26.13 12.52
C LYS A 626 10.15 27.44 12.07
N HIS A 627 9.59 28.07 11.02
CA HIS A 627 10.18 29.24 10.38
C HIS A 627 9.11 30.11 9.71
N VAL A 628 9.36 31.41 9.59
CA VAL A 628 8.47 32.40 8.96
C VAL A 628 9.28 33.36 8.10
N GLY A 629 8.76 33.68 6.92
CA GLY A 629 9.20 34.79 6.09
C GLY A 629 8.08 35.82 6.05
N ALA A 630 8.32 37.00 6.63
CA ALA A 630 7.38 38.11 6.59
C ALA A 630 7.76 39.03 5.42
N GLY A 631 6.93 39.05 4.38
CA GLY A 631 7.09 39.93 3.22
C GLY A 631 6.52 41.32 3.49
N TRP A 632 6.26 42.09 2.42
CA TRP A 632 5.72 43.44 2.62
C TRP A 632 4.27 43.45 3.07
N PHE A 633 3.43 42.63 2.42
CA PHE A 633 2.00 42.58 2.69
C PHE A 633 1.45 41.16 2.79
N HIS A 634 2.35 40.17 2.79
CA HIS A 634 2.04 38.76 3.00
C HIS A 634 3.03 38.16 3.99
N THR A 635 2.63 37.04 4.57
CA THR A 635 3.48 36.25 5.46
C THR A 635 3.40 34.81 5.01
N CYS A 636 4.55 34.15 4.98
CA CYS A 636 4.66 32.73 4.69
C CYS A 636 5.37 32.03 5.85
N GLY A 637 5.06 30.78 6.11
CA GLY A 637 5.73 30.02 7.16
C GLY A 637 5.76 28.52 6.88
N VAL A 638 6.70 27.85 7.53
CA VAL A 638 6.87 26.39 7.49
C VAL A 638 6.48 25.84 8.85
N ARG A 639 5.59 24.85 8.86
CA ARG A 639 5.24 24.10 10.06
C ARG A 639 6.33 23.07 10.40
N GLU A 640 6.34 22.57 11.64
CA GLU A 640 7.29 21.53 12.08
C GLU A 640 7.28 20.26 11.20
N ASN A 641 6.16 19.97 10.53
CA ASN A 641 6.04 18.85 9.59
C ASN A 641 6.59 19.15 8.17
N GLY A 642 7.23 20.31 7.95
CA GLY A 642 7.83 20.70 6.67
C GLY A 642 6.85 21.29 5.65
N LEU A 643 5.56 21.41 5.97
CA LEU A 643 4.56 21.99 5.07
C LEU A 643 4.57 23.52 5.13
N GLY A 644 4.56 24.16 3.97
CA GLY A 644 4.49 25.61 3.82
C GLY A 644 3.08 26.16 3.65
N PHE A 645 2.84 27.33 4.25
CA PHE A 645 1.59 28.08 4.19
C PHE A 645 1.87 29.56 4.01
N CYS A 646 0.99 30.29 3.32
CA CYS A 646 1.06 31.74 3.18
C CYS A 646 -0.30 32.39 3.43
N TRP A 647 -0.32 33.64 3.86
CA TRP A 647 -1.52 34.47 4.00
C TRP A 647 -1.15 35.94 3.79
N GLY A 648 -2.17 36.78 3.65
CA GLY A 648 -2.05 38.20 3.41
C GLY A 648 -2.47 38.58 1.98
N GLU A 649 -1.80 39.58 1.41
CA GLU A 649 -2.02 40.03 0.03
C GLU A 649 -1.73 38.92 -0.98
N GLN A 650 -2.64 38.73 -1.95
CA GLN A 650 -2.55 37.65 -2.94
C GLN A 650 -2.24 38.15 -4.36
N ASP A 651 -2.28 39.47 -4.59
CA ASP A 651 -1.94 40.08 -5.86
C ASP A 651 -0.59 39.58 -6.39
N LYS A 652 -0.52 39.35 -7.70
CA LYS A 652 0.64 38.75 -8.40
C LYS A 652 0.96 37.29 -8.02
N GLY A 653 0.12 36.63 -7.22
CA GLY A 653 0.25 35.21 -6.90
C GLY A 653 1.24 34.89 -5.79
N ARG A 654 1.63 35.88 -4.96
CA ARG A 654 2.66 35.75 -3.90
C ARG A 654 2.33 34.74 -2.78
N LEU A 655 1.10 34.23 -2.72
CA LEU A 655 0.69 33.16 -1.81
C LEU A 655 0.92 31.74 -2.36
N GLY A 656 1.31 31.57 -3.62
CA GLY A 656 1.72 30.26 -4.17
C GLY A 656 0.60 29.21 -4.19
N ASN A 657 -0.65 29.64 -4.25
CA ASN A 657 -1.84 28.79 -4.17
C ASN A 657 -2.61 28.68 -5.52
N ASN A 658 -1.93 28.96 -6.64
CA ASN A 658 -2.50 29.00 -8.00
C ASN A 658 -3.63 30.01 -8.18
N LYS A 659 -3.67 31.07 -7.37
CA LYS A 659 -4.51 32.24 -7.66
C LYS A 659 -3.77 33.54 -7.43
N ALA A 660 -4.12 34.53 -8.24
CA ALA A 660 -3.64 35.90 -8.17
C ALA A 660 -4.86 36.83 -8.18
N GLU A 661 -5.43 37.03 -6.99
CA GLU A 661 -6.67 37.77 -6.76
C GLU A 661 -6.38 38.98 -5.86
N SER A 662 -7.20 40.03 -5.98
CA SER A 662 -7.04 41.26 -5.18
C SER A 662 -7.54 41.13 -3.75
N GLU A 663 -8.37 40.13 -3.48
CA GLU A 663 -8.81 39.86 -2.11
C GLU A 663 -7.67 39.22 -1.31
N ALA A 664 -7.35 39.85 -0.18
CA ALA A 664 -6.37 39.30 0.76
C ALA A 664 -6.93 38.09 1.52
N VAL A 665 -6.08 37.13 1.82
CA VAL A 665 -6.45 35.88 2.51
C VAL A 665 -5.98 35.96 3.96
N GLY A 666 -6.90 35.91 4.92
CA GLY A 666 -6.53 36.00 6.34
C GLY A 666 -6.07 34.67 6.95
N ALA A 667 -6.63 33.55 6.49
CA ALA A 667 -6.23 32.24 6.97
C ALA A 667 -5.02 31.72 6.17
N PRO A 668 -3.97 31.19 6.83
CA PRO A 668 -2.88 30.48 6.17
C PRO A 668 -3.37 29.42 5.17
N VAL A 669 -3.13 29.65 3.88
CA VAL A 669 -3.41 28.71 2.79
C VAL A 669 -2.18 27.90 2.47
N ARG A 670 -2.37 26.60 2.22
CA ARG A 670 -1.26 25.71 1.86
C ARG A 670 -0.62 26.08 0.52
N LEU A 671 0.71 26.04 0.48
CA LEU A 671 1.47 26.18 -0.75
C LEU A 671 1.20 25.01 -1.72
N LEU A 672 1.01 25.35 -2.98
CA LEU A 672 1.06 24.37 -4.06
C LEU A 672 2.53 24.13 -4.40
N GLY A 673 3.13 23.18 -3.66
CA GLY A 673 4.41 22.55 -4.02
C GLY A 673 4.42 22.05 -5.48
N PRO A 674 5.63 21.81 -6.04
CA PRO A 674 5.82 21.46 -7.44
C PRO A 674 4.96 20.30 -7.96
#